data_AF-A0A2K8SM87-F1
#
_entry.id   AF-A0A2K8SM87-F1
#
_cell.length_a   1.000
_cell.length_b   1.000
_cell.length_c   1.000
_cell.angle_alpha   90.00
_cell.angle_beta   90.00
_cell.angle_gamma   90.00
#
_symmetry.space_group_name_H-M   'P 1'
#
loop_
_entity.id
_entity.type
_entity.pdbx_description
1 polymer ?
#
loop_
_entity_poly.entity_id
_entity_poly.type
_entity_poly.pdbx_seq_one_letter_code
_entity_poly.pdbx_strand_id
1 'polypeptide(L)'
;MDLQKMVIDLRPENVSFRDAFYQLLRKDLGAKPLGLDLSYTLILGDFVGSDLGLRTPLYAQAIAPIFTATEQKELERLRFVCLESLTNSKDCRSLLGTQSTPSSEIAVFRGVLTLMQTRFNGEMKFSNTFFLQSVDAQGATFLQSTNWAETRFGRPVSFSGAKFKQPSNFQGSIFFDKANFKQTQFQELADFQGSIFEKTANFNQATFKQLAKFNSGQWQENADFSDVHFANQAQFTKANFNQFLLLTEATFEQAVTFREVEFNLLVNLQGASILNQADFSDARFSTEACLSVPGLTFNSNQAKILGNPGQIGKMFCIPTLQGNENILRNLGQNFRQQQQVADANELEYTKQQLRLVEMSRRLTATNINSASVASLINLGFSATQAEAIAQRRLIKLFRNSSELLTLADIDLEKYTQLSERLIVGEPLSIVGWLLQAWSCLGLSVLLLLSGYGTNFWLVFGVGGVAIAYFGLLFWLVDRYRRLHPVPIIPTSYETISIFVSFSVLEFLSLLAIFRNAQQPWLTLGCLLIIIVPVPMALLIRLYQQGRYHDLMDVSYFTEDGTFRQLRLLIGRLPVIPRNETFRERYMPLLCDRRWNWLNYYDFSLNNLVKLGFNDIRLRDEHLPGIISALAWYQWSLGLIYITLVLWTLSRTIPGLNLLIYLK
;
A
#
# COMPACT_ATOMS: atom_id res chain seq x y z
N MET A 1 -33.94 -31.15 25.85
CA MET A 1 -34.91 -30.56 26.81
C MET A 1 -35.57 -29.41 26.10
N ASP A 2 -36.87 -29.53 25.89
CA ASP A 2 -37.68 -28.51 25.21
C ASP A 2 -38.33 -27.62 26.28
N LEU A 3 -37.91 -26.35 26.31
CA LEU A 3 -38.46 -25.31 27.16
C LEU A 3 -38.86 -24.10 26.31
N GLN A 4 -39.26 -24.33 25.06
CA GLN A 4 -39.68 -23.27 24.13
C GLN A 4 -40.93 -22.53 24.63
N LYS A 5 -41.02 -21.23 24.30
CA LYS A 5 -42.19 -20.38 24.54
C LYS A 5 -42.63 -20.31 26.02
N MET A 6 -41.70 -20.57 26.94
CA MET A 6 -41.98 -20.53 28.38
C MET A 6 -41.69 -19.14 28.98
N VAL A 7 -42.20 -18.90 30.19
CA VAL A 7 -41.71 -17.85 31.08
C VAL A 7 -41.03 -18.53 32.27
N ILE A 8 -39.72 -18.35 32.39
CA ILE A 8 -38.91 -18.97 33.44
C ILE A 8 -38.50 -17.88 34.43
N ASP A 9 -39.01 -17.96 35.66
CA ASP A 9 -38.74 -16.96 36.69
C ASP A 9 -37.63 -17.41 37.66
N LEU A 10 -36.42 -16.95 37.40
CA LEU A 10 -35.19 -17.22 38.16
C LEU A 10 -34.80 -16.06 39.08
N ARG A 11 -35.69 -15.10 39.31
CA ARG A 11 -35.40 -13.94 40.17
C ARG A 11 -35.18 -14.38 41.63
N PRO A 12 -34.46 -13.57 42.44
CA PRO A 12 -34.19 -13.90 43.84
C PRO A 12 -35.44 -14.13 44.70
N GLU A 13 -36.61 -13.63 44.30
CA GLU A 13 -37.86 -13.87 45.02
C GLU A 13 -38.38 -15.31 44.86
N ASN A 14 -37.90 -16.05 43.84
CA ASN A 14 -38.35 -17.40 43.50
C ASN A 14 -37.26 -18.47 43.71
N VAL A 15 -36.53 -18.40 44.83
CA VAL A 15 -35.38 -19.26 45.15
C VAL A 15 -35.68 -20.75 45.02
N SER A 16 -36.80 -21.22 45.57
CA SER A 16 -37.13 -22.64 45.59
C SER A 16 -37.29 -23.22 44.18
N PHE A 17 -38.01 -22.51 43.29
CA PHE A 17 -38.13 -22.92 41.90
C PHE A 17 -36.80 -22.82 41.16
N ARG A 18 -36.07 -21.71 41.33
CA ARG A 18 -34.78 -21.47 40.69
C ARG A 18 -33.79 -22.60 41.00
N ASP A 19 -33.64 -22.96 42.27
CA ASP A 19 -32.69 -23.96 42.70
C ASP A 19 -33.11 -25.36 42.21
N ALA A 20 -34.42 -25.69 42.27
CA ALA A 20 -34.95 -26.93 41.70
C ALA A 20 -34.74 -27.01 40.17
N PHE A 21 -34.95 -25.90 39.46
CA PHE A 21 -34.73 -25.78 38.02
C PHE A 21 -33.28 -26.08 37.64
N TYR A 22 -32.30 -25.45 38.32
CA TYR A 22 -30.89 -25.73 38.08
C TYR A 22 -30.50 -27.16 38.46
N GLN A 23 -31.02 -27.70 39.57
CA GLN A 23 -30.73 -29.09 39.97
C GLN A 23 -31.21 -30.10 38.92
N LEU A 24 -32.43 -29.93 38.39
CA LEU A 24 -32.97 -30.79 37.36
C LEU A 24 -32.17 -30.70 36.05
N LEU A 25 -31.86 -29.48 35.60
CA LEU A 25 -31.07 -29.28 34.39
C LEU A 25 -29.66 -29.88 34.53
N ARG A 26 -28.97 -29.66 35.65
CA ARG A 26 -27.63 -30.23 35.90
C ARG A 26 -27.64 -31.75 35.87
N LYS A 27 -28.66 -32.38 36.46
CA LYS A 27 -28.79 -33.83 36.50
C LYS A 27 -28.88 -34.43 35.09
N ASP A 28 -29.67 -33.82 34.20
CA ASP A 28 -29.89 -34.35 32.86
C ASP A 28 -28.81 -33.92 31.86
N LEU A 29 -28.43 -32.64 31.84
CA LEU A 29 -27.42 -32.09 30.91
C LEU A 29 -25.99 -32.53 31.26
N GLY A 30 -25.68 -32.75 32.55
CA GLY A 30 -24.38 -33.24 32.98
C GLY A 30 -24.16 -34.73 32.71
N ALA A 31 -25.23 -35.53 32.77
CA ALA A 31 -25.13 -36.99 32.61
C ALA A 31 -25.28 -37.45 31.15
N LYS A 32 -26.10 -36.76 30.35
CA LYS A 32 -26.46 -37.17 28.98
C LYS A 32 -26.09 -36.08 27.97
N PRO A 33 -25.78 -36.43 26.70
CA PRO A 33 -25.57 -35.46 25.63
C PRO A 33 -26.91 -34.86 25.14
N LEU A 34 -27.68 -34.29 26.07
CA LEU A 34 -29.00 -33.73 25.81
C LEU A 34 -28.86 -32.23 25.48
N GLY A 35 -29.54 -31.75 24.43
CA GLY A 35 -29.62 -30.32 24.13
C GLY A 35 -30.60 -29.57 25.04
N LEU A 36 -30.49 -28.24 25.08
CA LEU A 36 -31.39 -27.33 25.77
C LEU A 36 -31.97 -26.33 24.77
N ASP A 37 -33.29 -26.34 24.61
CA ASP A 37 -34.00 -25.43 23.71
C ASP A 37 -34.87 -24.45 24.52
N LEU A 38 -34.52 -23.17 24.43
CA LEU A 38 -35.18 -22.04 25.07
C LEU A 38 -35.76 -21.07 24.02
N SER A 39 -36.04 -21.55 22.81
CA SER A 39 -36.51 -20.69 21.72
C SER A 39 -37.81 -19.98 22.10
N TYR A 40 -37.90 -18.68 21.82
CA TYR A 40 -39.04 -17.82 22.14
C TYR A 40 -39.38 -17.72 23.64
N THR A 41 -38.44 -18.09 24.52
CA THR A 41 -38.64 -18.08 25.98
C THR A 41 -38.29 -16.73 26.60
N LEU A 42 -39.01 -16.35 27.65
CA LEU A 42 -38.71 -15.20 28.50
C LEU A 42 -38.08 -15.69 29.81
N ILE A 43 -36.84 -15.28 30.07
CA ILE A 43 -36.12 -15.61 31.30
C ILE A 43 -36.06 -14.37 32.18
N LEU A 44 -36.65 -14.46 33.37
CA LEU A 44 -36.63 -13.41 34.39
C LEU A 44 -35.53 -13.72 35.41
N GLY A 45 -34.69 -12.74 35.75
CA GLY A 45 -33.54 -12.95 36.62
C GLY A 45 -32.32 -13.53 35.91
N ASP A 46 -31.28 -13.82 36.68
CA ASP A 46 -29.97 -14.23 36.16
C ASP A 46 -29.96 -15.70 35.71
N PHE A 47 -29.37 -15.93 34.54
CA PHE A 47 -29.18 -17.23 33.95
C PHE A 47 -27.71 -17.67 34.00
N VAL A 48 -27.39 -18.59 34.92
CA VAL A 48 -26.04 -19.13 35.13
C VAL A 48 -25.92 -20.47 34.40
N GLY A 49 -25.59 -20.41 33.13
CA GLY A 49 -25.40 -21.57 32.27
C GLY A 49 -24.07 -22.29 32.46
N SER A 50 -23.05 -21.60 32.99
CA SER A 50 -21.72 -22.18 33.27
C SER A 50 -21.75 -23.37 34.25
N ASP A 51 -22.79 -23.49 35.06
CA ASP A 51 -22.94 -24.59 36.01
C ASP A 51 -23.77 -25.77 35.49
N LEU A 52 -24.31 -25.68 34.26
CA LEU A 52 -25.19 -26.71 33.69
C LEU A 52 -24.42 -27.85 33.04
N GLY A 53 -23.22 -27.57 32.53
CA GLY A 53 -22.37 -28.56 31.87
C GLY A 53 -21.70 -29.53 32.84
N LEU A 54 -21.20 -30.63 32.29
CA LEU A 54 -20.37 -31.58 33.02
C LEU A 54 -19.01 -30.93 33.32
N ARG A 55 -18.67 -30.77 34.61
CA ARG A 55 -17.36 -30.25 34.99
C ARG A 55 -16.27 -31.30 34.81
N THR A 56 -15.19 -30.94 34.12
CA THR A 56 -14.07 -31.84 33.89
C THR A 56 -12.75 -31.06 33.90
N PRO A 57 -11.67 -31.62 34.47
CA PRO A 57 -10.34 -31.01 34.33
C PRO A 57 -9.90 -31.11 32.88
N LEU A 58 -9.66 -29.96 32.21
CA LEU A 58 -9.24 -29.95 30.80
C LEU A 58 -7.81 -30.52 30.61
N TYR A 59 -7.00 -30.50 31.67
CA TYR A 59 -5.56 -30.72 31.61
C TYR A 59 -5.07 -31.93 32.40
N ALA A 60 -5.97 -32.82 32.82
CA ALA A 60 -5.58 -34.10 33.42
C ALA A 60 -4.87 -34.98 32.39
N GLN A 61 -4.00 -35.90 32.85
CA GLN A 61 -3.30 -36.86 31.99
C GLN A 61 -4.27 -37.74 31.18
N ALA A 62 -5.52 -37.89 31.63
CA ALA A 62 -6.59 -38.56 30.91
C ALA A 62 -7.91 -37.79 31.07
N ILE A 63 -8.62 -37.59 29.96
CA ILE A 63 -9.98 -37.03 29.92
C ILE A 63 -10.95 -38.06 30.52
N ALA A 64 -12.01 -37.60 31.21
CA ALA A 64 -12.97 -38.48 31.85
C ALA A 64 -13.62 -39.48 30.85
N PRO A 65 -13.78 -40.77 31.22
CA PRO A 65 -14.29 -41.81 30.32
C PRO A 65 -15.78 -41.65 29.95
N ILE A 66 -16.49 -40.72 30.60
CA ILE A 66 -17.88 -40.36 30.27
C ILE A 66 -18.03 -39.66 28.90
N PHE A 67 -16.94 -39.09 28.39
CA PHE A 67 -16.87 -38.55 27.04
C PHE A 67 -16.64 -39.67 26.02
N THR A 68 -17.39 -39.62 24.93
CA THR A 68 -17.17 -40.47 23.76
C THR A 68 -15.82 -40.17 23.11
N ALA A 69 -15.27 -41.10 22.33
CA ALA A 69 -13.97 -40.92 21.67
C ALA A 69 -13.92 -39.66 20.77
N THR A 70 -15.05 -39.29 20.15
CA THR A 70 -15.16 -38.05 19.36
C THR A 70 -15.10 -36.80 20.22
N GLU A 71 -15.77 -36.80 21.38
CA GLU A 71 -15.75 -35.67 22.32
C GLU A 71 -14.37 -35.51 22.97
N GLN A 72 -13.69 -36.62 23.29
CA GLN A 72 -12.31 -36.61 23.77
C GLN A 72 -11.37 -35.97 22.75
N LYS A 73 -11.51 -36.30 21.47
CA LYS A 73 -10.71 -35.70 20.40
C LYS A 73 -10.94 -34.19 20.25
N GLU A 74 -12.18 -33.71 20.41
CA GLU A 74 -12.49 -32.28 20.39
C GLU A 74 -11.87 -31.54 21.60
N LEU A 75 -11.91 -32.16 22.78
CA LEU A 75 -11.21 -31.67 23.98
C LEU A 75 -9.68 -31.67 23.82
N GLU A 76 -9.11 -32.64 23.11
CA GLU A 76 -7.68 -32.66 22.78
C GLU A 76 -7.30 -31.56 21.77
N ARG A 77 -8.14 -31.30 20.76
CA ARG A 77 -7.94 -30.18 19.82
C ARG A 77 -7.88 -28.85 20.56
N LEU A 78 -8.74 -28.68 21.57
CA LEU A 78 -8.73 -27.52 22.46
C LEU A 78 -7.37 -27.30 23.12
N ARG A 79 -6.80 -28.37 23.68
CA ARG A 79 -5.48 -28.33 24.30
C ARG A 79 -4.41 -27.89 23.30
N PHE A 80 -4.48 -28.37 22.06
CA PHE A 80 -3.52 -28.01 21.01
C PHE A 80 -3.58 -26.52 20.64
N VAL A 81 -4.77 -25.98 20.34
CA VAL A 81 -4.91 -24.56 19.96
C VAL A 81 -4.46 -23.64 21.10
N CYS A 82 -4.74 -24.00 22.35
CA CYS A 82 -4.29 -23.27 23.53
C CYS A 82 -2.75 -23.28 23.70
N LEU A 83 -2.09 -24.40 23.34
CA LEU A 83 -0.63 -24.53 23.32
C LEU A 83 0.02 -23.77 22.16
N GLU A 84 -0.66 -23.54 21.05
CA GLU A 84 -0.17 -22.66 19.99
C GLU A 84 -0.42 -21.19 20.33
N SER A 85 -1.54 -20.87 20.98
CA SER A 85 -1.96 -19.50 21.29
C SER A 85 -1.33 -18.92 22.57
N LEU A 86 -0.10 -19.31 22.92
CA LEU A 86 0.63 -19.05 24.20
C LEU A 86 0.68 -17.59 24.69
N THR A 87 0.09 -16.65 23.98
CA THR A 87 0.26 -15.22 24.22
C THR A 87 -0.74 -14.62 25.22
N ASN A 88 -2.00 -15.06 25.38
CA ASN A 88 -2.96 -14.23 26.16
C ASN A 88 -4.10 -14.89 26.99
N SER A 89 -4.32 -16.21 26.98
CA SER A 89 -5.31 -16.81 27.91
C SER A 89 -4.68 -17.11 29.27
N LYS A 90 -5.32 -16.67 30.37
CA LYS A 90 -4.87 -16.97 31.74
C LYS A 90 -4.81 -18.47 32.00
N ASP A 91 -5.76 -19.22 31.45
CA ASP A 91 -5.82 -20.68 31.54
C ASP A 91 -4.67 -21.35 30.78
N CYS A 92 -4.31 -20.87 29.58
CA CYS A 92 -3.24 -21.48 28.79
C CYS A 92 -1.85 -21.34 29.44
N ARG A 93 -1.61 -20.31 30.27
CA ARG A 93 -0.35 -20.20 31.04
C ARG A 93 -0.24 -21.23 32.15
N SER A 94 -1.36 -21.74 32.67
CA SER A 94 -1.35 -22.77 33.73
C SER A 94 -0.75 -24.10 33.26
N LEU A 95 -0.72 -24.36 31.94
CA LEU A 95 -0.05 -25.51 31.32
C LEU A 95 1.47 -25.55 31.52
N LEU A 96 2.11 -24.40 31.78
CA LEU A 96 3.54 -24.30 32.04
C LEU A 96 3.89 -24.53 33.53
N GLY A 97 2.89 -24.56 34.41
CA GLY A 97 3.07 -24.79 35.84
C GLY A 97 2.96 -26.27 36.19
N THR A 98 3.93 -26.81 36.93
CA THR A 98 3.96 -28.20 37.40
C THR A 98 2.95 -28.51 38.52
N GLN A 99 2.04 -27.59 38.86
CA GLN A 99 1.04 -27.75 39.91
C GLN A 99 -0.37 -27.49 39.37
N SER A 100 -1.20 -28.55 39.38
CA SER A 100 -2.62 -28.50 39.08
C SER A 100 -3.36 -27.68 40.14
N THR A 101 -3.65 -26.41 39.86
CA THR A 101 -4.56 -25.63 40.69
C THR A 101 -6.02 -26.04 40.42
N PRO A 102 -6.92 -25.99 41.42
CA PRO A 102 -8.34 -26.34 41.26
C PRO A 102 -9.13 -25.39 40.33
N SER A 103 -8.49 -24.40 39.69
CA SER A 103 -9.10 -23.52 38.67
C SER A 103 -8.97 -24.05 37.23
N SER A 104 -8.74 -25.35 37.08
CA SER A 104 -8.50 -26.02 35.78
C SER A 104 -9.69 -26.83 35.27
N GLU A 105 -10.84 -26.75 35.95
CA GLU A 105 -12.08 -27.37 35.51
C GLU A 105 -12.82 -26.49 34.51
N ILE A 106 -13.27 -27.10 33.41
CA ILE A 106 -14.15 -26.48 32.42
C ILE A 106 -15.55 -27.09 32.54
N ALA A 107 -16.59 -26.31 32.27
CA ALA A 107 -17.94 -26.85 32.10
C ALA A 107 -18.13 -27.31 30.64
N VAL A 108 -18.42 -28.59 30.42
CA VAL A 108 -18.64 -29.14 29.07
C VAL A 108 -20.12 -29.34 28.81
N PHE A 109 -20.64 -28.62 27.83
CA PHE A 109 -22.01 -28.73 27.35
C PHE A 109 -22.03 -29.64 26.11
N ARG A 110 -22.63 -30.82 26.26
CA ARG A 110 -22.54 -31.92 25.27
C ARG A 110 -23.64 -31.89 24.20
N GLY A 111 -24.75 -31.21 24.45
CA GLY A 111 -25.87 -31.10 23.51
C GLY A 111 -25.95 -29.73 22.84
N VAL A 112 -26.90 -29.57 21.90
CA VAL A 112 -27.18 -28.29 21.23
C VAL A 112 -27.79 -27.29 22.23
N LEU A 113 -27.39 -26.02 22.17
CA LEU A 113 -28.04 -24.93 22.92
C LEU A 113 -28.78 -24.01 21.93
N THR A 114 -30.10 -23.98 22.02
CA THR A 114 -30.96 -23.14 21.17
C THR A 114 -31.61 -22.04 22.00
N LEU A 115 -31.35 -20.80 21.63
CA LEU A 115 -31.79 -19.54 22.25
C LEU A 115 -32.47 -18.63 21.21
N MET A 116 -33.09 -19.19 20.17
CA MET A 116 -33.67 -18.42 19.08
C MET A 116 -34.78 -17.50 19.59
N GLN A 117 -34.67 -16.19 19.33
CA GLN A 117 -35.61 -15.17 19.81
C GLN A 117 -35.88 -15.20 21.33
N THR A 118 -34.97 -15.77 22.12
CA THR A 118 -35.08 -15.79 23.59
C THR A 118 -34.83 -14.40 24.15
N ARG A 119 -35.55 -14.03 25.22
CA ARG A 119 -35.34 -12.78 25.93
C ARG A 119 -34.85 -13.04 27.35
N PHE A 120 -33.68 -12.52 27.68
CA PHE A 120 -33.08 -12.57 29.01
C PHE A 120 -33.21 -11.20 29.69
N ASN A 121 -33.92 -11.14 30.83
CA ASN A 121 -34.07 -9.92 31.61
C ASN A 121 -32.99 -9.72 32.68
N GLY A 122 -32.28 -10.78 33.09
CA GLY A 122 -31.12 -10.72 33.98
C GLY A 122 -29.81 -11.05 33.25
N GLU A 123 -28.72 -11.15 34.02
CA GLU A 123 -27.38 -11.46 33.48
C GLU A 123 -27.34 -12.88 32.91
N MET A 124 -26.55 -13.09 31.86
CA MET A 124 -26.30 -14.44 31.32
C MET A 124 -24.83 -14.80 31.45
N LYS A 125 -24.54 -15.94 32.09
CA LYS A 125 -23.17 -16.37 32.40
C LYS A 125 -22.89 -17.76 31.84
N PHE A 126 -21.98 -17.81 30.87
CA PHE A 126 -21.41 -19.03 30.29
C PHE A 126 -19.88 -19.03 30.32
N SER A 127 -19.25 -18.17 31.14
CA SER A 127 -17.79 -18.10 31.24
C SER A 127 -17.15 -19.47 31.47
N ASN A 128 -15.99 -19.71 30.86
CA ASN A 128 -15.25 -20.97 30.99
C ASN A 128 -16.10 -22.22 30.67
N THR A 129 -16.90 -22.15 29.61
CA THR A 129 -17.74 -23.26 29.12
C THR A 129 -17.28 -23.71 27.73
N PHE A 130 -17.27 -25.03 27.49
CA PHE A 130 -17.05 -25.62 26.18
C PHE A 130 -18.33 -26.26 25.64
N PHE A 131 -18.84 -25.73 24.54
CA PHE A 131 -19.95 -26.31 23.79
C PHE A 131 -19.41 -27.25 22.72
N LEU A 132 -19.70 -28.55 22.85
CA LEU A 132 -19.34 -29.57 21.85
C LEU A 132 -20.27 -29.55 20.64
N GLN A 133 -21.46 -28.98 20.78
CA GLN A 133 -22.45 -28.85 19.71
C GLN A 133 -22.78 -27.39 19.45
N SER A 134 -23.60 -27.13 18.43
CA SER A 134 -23.92 -25.78 17.99
C SER A 134 -24.66 -24.96 19.05
N VAL A 135 -24.42 -23.65 19.03
CA VAL A 135 -25.14 -22.68 19.85
C VAL A 135 -25.86 -21.71 18.91
N ASP A 136 -27.18 -21.64 19.00
CA ASP A 136 -27.99 -20.77 18.14
C ASP A 136 -28.78 -19.76 18.98
N ALA A 137 -28.31 -18.52 19.00
CA ALA A 137 -28.94 -17.38 19.65
C ALA A 137 -29.47 -16.35 18.63
N GLN A 138 -29.93 -16.81 17.46
CA GLN A 138 -30.47 -15.94 16.43
C GLN A 138 -31.66 -15.11 16.97
N GLY A 139 -31.56 -13.78 16.84
CA GLY A 139 -32.59 -12.84 17.29
C GLY A 139 -32.76 -12.73 18.81
N ALA A 140 -31.89 -13.37 19.61
CA ALA A 140 -31.96 -13.30 21.07
C ALA A 140 -31.76 -11.85 21.58
N THR A 141 -32.43 -11.50 22.68
CA THR A 141 -32.31 -10.18 23.31
C THR A 141 -31.82 -10.33 24.75
N PHE A 142 -30.67 -9.73 25.03
CA PHE A 142 -30.06 -9.70 26.36
C PHE A 142 -30.17 -8.29 26.93
N LEU A 143 -30.97 -8.13 27.99
CA LEU A 143 -31.20 -6.82 28.61
C LEU A 143 -30.10 -6.42 29.60
N GLN A 144 -29.40 -7.40 30.17
CA GLN A 144 -28.29 -7.20 31.09
C GLN A 144 -26.98 -7.76 30.52
N SER A 145 -25.91 -7.66 31.30
CA SER A 145 -24.57 -8.07 30.88
C SER A 145 -24.55 -9.55 30.48
N THR A 146 -23.73 -9.88 29.49
CA THR A 146 -23.52 -11.27 29.05
C THR A 146 -22.06 -11.64 29.15
N ASN A 147 -21.76 -12.72 29.87
CA ASN A 147 -20.41 -13.19 30.07
C ASN A 147 -20.20 -14.53 29.36
N TRP A 148 -19.52 -14.45 28.22
CA TRP A 148 -19.00 -15.54 27.41
C TRP A 148 -17.47 -15.63 27.50
N ALA A 149 -16.84 -15.01 28.50
CA ALA A 149 -15.38 -15.00 28.62
C ALA A 149 -14.82 -16.43 28.66
N GLU A 150 -13.77 -16.67 27.89
CA GLU A 150 -13.12 -17.97 27.79
C GLU A 150 -14.12 -19.07 27.41
N THR A 151 -15.12 -18.77 26.58
CA THR A 151 -16.01 -19.80 26.04
C THR A 151 -15.42 -20.45 24.81
N ARG A 152 -15.71 -21.73 24.61
CA ARG A 152 -15.21 -22.47 23.46
C ARG A 152 -16.40 -23.07 22.72
N PHE A 153 -16.43 -22.88 21.39
CA PHE A 153 -17.49 -23.35 20.51
C PHE A 153 -16.90 -24.35 19.53
N GLY A 154 -17.17 -25.64 19.74
CA GLY A 154 -16.66 -26.75 18.92
C GLY A 154 -17.35 -26.85 17.56
N ARG A 155 -18.54 -26.28 17.44
CA ARG A 155 -19.42 -26.28 16.26
C ARG A 155 -19.91 -24.86 15.96
N PRO A 156 -20.58 -24.63 14.81
CA PRO A 156 -21.01 -23.30 14.43
C PRO A 156 -21.86 -22.62 15.52
N VAL A 157 -21.61 -21.33 15.72
CA VAL A 157 -22.37 -20.48 16.64
C VAL A 157 -22.99 -19.30 15.90
N SER A 158 -24.25 -19.00 16.22
CA SER A 158 -25.00 -17.91 15.62
C SER A 158 -25.54 -16.97 16.68
N PHE A 159 -25.16 -15.70 16.60
CA PHE A 159 -25.77 -14.56 17.27
C PHE A 159 -26.46 -13.63 16.27
N SER A 160 -26.83 -14.16 15.09
CA SER A 160 -27.38 -13.34 14.01
C SER A 160 -28.61 -12.57 14.47
N GLY A 161 -28.62 -11.25 14.28
CA GLY A 161 -29.72 -10.38 14.70
C GLY A 161 -29.91 -10.26 16.22
N ALA A 162 -29.01 -10.82 17.04
CA ALA A 162 -29.07 -10.71 18.49
C ALA A 162 -28.84 -9.27 18.96
N LYS A 163 -29.39 -8.92 20.14
CA LYS A 163 -29.32 -7.58 20.72
C LYS A 163 -28.75 -7.63 22.13
N PHE A 164 -27.54 -7.10 22.30
CA PHE A 164 -26.87 -6.93 23.59
C PHE A 164 -27.08 -5.50 24.06
N LYS A 165 -27.93 -5.29 25.08
CA LYS A 165 -28.28 -3.96 25.61
C LYS A 165 -27.31 -3.43 26.64
N GLN A 166 -26.46 -4.29 27.17
CA GLN A 166 -25.45 -4.02 28.20
C GLN A 166 -24.13 -4.69 27.78
N PRO A 167 -23.01 -4.47 28.51
CA PRO A 167 -21.71 -4.99 28.10
C PRO A 167 -21.71 -6.50 27.84
N SER A 168 -21.10 -6.89 26.72
CA SER A 168 -20.96 -8.29 26.31
C SER A 168 -19.48 -8.67 26.28
N ASN A 169 -19.12 -9.66 27.08
CA ASN A 169 -17.75 -10.10 27.25
C ASN A 169 -17.54 -11.46 26.57
N PHE A 170 -16.73 -11.48 25.51
CA PHE A 170 -16.26 -12.65 24.78
C PHE A 170 -14.73 -12.81 24.92
N GLN A 171 -14.09 -12.13 25.87
CA GLN A 171 -12.64 -12.13 26.04
C GLN A 171 -12.08 -13.56 26.09
N GLY A 172 -11.06 -13.85 25.28
CA GLY A 172 -10.39 -15.15 25.24
C GLY A 172 -11.24 -16.31 24.72
N SER A 173 -12.37 -16.04 24.05
CA SER A 173 -13.22 -17.10 23.50
C SER A 173 -12.60 -17.74 22.27
N ILE A 174 -12.89 -19.02 22.03
CA ILE A 174 -12.36 -19.78 20.90
C ILE A 174 -13.51 -20.32 20.06
N PHE A 175 -13.52 -20.00 18.77
CA PHE A 175 -14.50 -20.44 17.79
C PHE A 175 -13.82 -21.41 16.82
N PHE A 176 -14.02 -22.72 17.00
CA PHE A 176 -13.40 -23.76 16.16
C PHE A 176 -14.02 -23.92 14.77
N ASP A 177 -15.24 -23.41 14.63
CA ASP A 177 -16.05 -23.43 13.42
C ASP A 177 -16.65 -22.04 13.21
N LYS A 178 -17.51 -21.88 12.19
CA LYS A 178 -18.05 -20.59 11.77
C LYS A 178 -18.76 -19.86 12.92
N ALA A 179 -18.41 -18.59 13.11
CA ALA A 179 -19.06 -17.70 14.08
C ALA A 179 -19.85 -16.61 13.35
N ASN A 180 -21.15 -16.54 13.58
CA ASN A 180 -22.04 -15.63 12.87
C ASN A 180 -22.63 -14.56 13.81
N PHE A 181 -22.14 -13.33 13.69
CA PHE A 181 -22.62 -12.10 14.34
C PHE A 181 -23.30 -11.15 13.34
N LYS A 182 -23.84 -11.67 12.23
CA LYS A 182 -24.51 -10.87 11.20
C LYS A 182 -25.68 -10.09 11.80
N GLN A 183 -25.77 -8.79 11.54
CA GLN A 183 -26.83 -7.90 12.04
C GLN A 183 -26.96 -7.85 13.57
N THR A 184 -25.93 -8.28 14.31
CA THR A 184 -25.91 -8.19 15.78
C THR A 184 -25.78 -6.73 16.22
N GLN A 185 -26.49 -6.36 17.29
CA GLN A 185 -26.45 -5.00 17.84
C GLN A 185 -25.84 -5.01 19.25
N PHE A 186 -24.66 -4.40 19.39
CA PHE A 186 -23.99 -4.14 20.65
C PHE A 186 -24.25 -2.68 21.05
N GLN A 187 -25.11 -2.46 22.05
CA GLN A 187 -25.44 -1.10 22.52
C GLN A 187 -24.37 -0.52 23.45
N GLU A 188 -23.64 -1.39 24.14
CA GLU A 188 -22.57 -1.05 25.08
C GLU A 188 -21.26 -1.74 24.66
N LEU A 189 -20.25 -1.74 25.54
CA LEU A 189 -18.94 -2.36 25.31
C LEU A 189 -19.06 -3.81 24.79
N ALA A 190 -18.41 -4.11 23.68
CA ALA A 190 -18.23 -5.46 23.16
C ALA A 190 -16.76 -5.86 23.24
N ASP A 191 -16.42 -6.81 24.11
CA ASP A 191 -15.03 -7.21 24.37
C ASP A 191 -14.74 -8.60 23.80
N PHE A 192 -14.02 -8.65 22.68
CA PHE A 192 -13.51 -9.86 22.03
C PHE A 192 -11.98 -9.99 22.19
N GLN A 193 -11.37 -9.28 23.14
CA GLN A 193 -9.92 -9.28 23.31
C GLN A 193 -9.35 -10.71 23.47
N GLY A 194 -8.32 -11.03 22.68
CA GLY A 194 -7.66 -12.34 22.71
C GLY A 194 -8.51 -13.51 22.19
N SER A 195 -9.63 -13.25 21.51
CA SER A 195 -10.45 -14.32 20.92
C SER A 195 -9.78 -14.94 19.70
N ILE A 196 -10.07 -16.21 19.45
CA ILE A 196 -9.51 -16.99 18.32
C ILE A 196 -10.66 -17.47 17.44
N PHE A 197 -10.59 -17.18 16.15
CA PHE A 197 -11.51 -17.63 15.12
C PHE A 197 -10.77 -18.54 14.14
N GLU A 198 -10.94 -19.85 14.29
CA GLU A 198 -10.30 -20.88 13.45
C GLU A 198 -10.91 -20.97 12.05
N LYS A 199 -12.18 -20.59 11.95
CA LYS A 199 -12.95 -20.55 10.70
C LYS A 199 -13.52 -19.15 10.48
N THR A 200 -14.11 -18.97 9.31
CA THR A 200 -14.70 -17.69 8.91
C THR A 200 -15.64 -17.13 9.99
N ALA A 201 -15.47 -15.86 10.29
CA ALA A 201 -16.27 -15.14 11.25
C ALA A 201 -16.95 -13.93 10.60
N ASN A 202 -18.26 -13.84 10.80
CA ASN A 202 -19.12 -12.93 10.05
C ASN A 202 -19.76 -11.90 10.99
N PHE A 203 -19.32 -10.65 10.90
CA PHE A 203 -19.87 -9.47 11.56
C PHE A 203 -20.60 -8.54 10.57
N ASN A 204 -21.01 -9.06 9.40
CA ASN A 204 -21.66 -8.30 8.35
C ASN A 204 -22.90 -7.57 8.90
N GLN A 205 -23.02 -6.26 8.61
CA GLN A 205 -24.11 -5.40 9.09
C GLN A 205 -24.25 -5.33 10.62
N ALA A 206 -23.22 -5.74 11.39
CA ALA A 206 -23.24 -5.57 12.83
C ALA A 206 -23.13 -4.09 13.21
N THR A 207 -23.69 -3.72 14.36
CA THR A 207 -23.65 -2.35 14.87
C THR A 207 -23.04 -2.32 16.27
N PHE A 208 -21.96 -1.57 16.43
CA PHE A 208 -21.30 -1.31 17.70
C PHE A 208 -21.48 0.16 18.08
N LYS A 209 -22.33 0.42 19.08
CA LYS A 209 -22.60 1.79 19.52
C LYS A 209 -21.54 2.37 20.45
N GLN A 210 -20.87 1.50 21.20
CA GLN A 210 -19.76 1.85 22.08
C GLN A 210 -18.49 1.12 21.65
N LEU A 211 -17.44 1.24 22.47
CA LEU A 211 -16.13 0.65 22.22
C LEU A 211 -16.23 -0.85 21.85
N ALA A 212 -15.59 -1.23 20.75
CA ALA A 212 -15.43 -2.62 20.33
C ALA A 212 -13.95 -3.01 20.43
N LYS A 213 -13.63 -4.02 21.24
CA LYS A 213 -12.25 -4.48 21.45
C LYS A 213 -12.04 -5.84 20.79
N PHE A 214 -11.11 -5.90 19.86
CA PHE A 214 -10.62 -7.10 19.18
C PHE A 214 -9.10 -7.25 19.34
N ASN A 215 -8.51 -6.57 20.33
CA ASN A 215 -7.07 -6.55 20.57
C ASN A 215 -6.54 -7.99 20.74
N SER A 216 -5.40 -8.28 20.12
CA SER A 216 -4.77 -9.61 20.13
C SER A 216 -5.65 -10.76 19.61
N GLY A 217 -6.72 -10.46 18.88
CA GLY A 217 -7.54 -11.47 18.23
C GLY A 217 -6.78 -12.21 17.12
N GLN A 218 -7.05 -13.50 16.97
CA GLN A 218 -6.43 -14.36 15.94
C GLN A 218 -7.50 -14.82 14.95
N TRP A 219 -7.34 -14.53 13.67
CA TRP A 219 -8.27 -14.90 12.61
C TRP A 219 -7.55 -15.82 11.61
N GLN A 220 -7.85 -17.11 11.66
CA GLN A 220 -7.21 -18.13 10.83
C GLN A 220 -7.79 -18.16 9.40
N GLU A 221 -9.06 -17.81 9.27
CA GLU A 221 -9.75 -17.63 7.99
C GLU A 221 -10.27 -16.18 7.85
N ASN A 222 -11.16 -15.95 6.87
CA ASN A 222 -11.67 -14.62 6.56
C ASN A 222 -12.43 -14.00 7.76
N ALA A 223 -12.17 -12.72 8.01
CA ALA A 223 -12.92 -11.89 8.93
C ALA A 223 -13.80 -10.93 8.13
N ASP A 224 -15.11 -11.17 8.13
CA ASP A 224 -16.07 -10.36 7.36
C ASP A 224 -16.74 -9.31 8.25
N PHE A 225 -16.35 -8.05 8.06
CA PHE A 225 -16.90 -6.86 8.70
C PHE A 225 -17.57 -5.94 7.65
N SER A 226 -18.09 -6.51 6.56
CA SER A 226 -18.75 -5.71 5.52
C SER A 226 -20.04 -5.06 6.03
N ASP A 227 -20.31 -3.82 5.62
CA ASP A 227 -21.43 -2.98 6.10
C ASP A 227 -21.50 -2.81 7.63
N VAL A 228 -20.39 -3.06 8.35
CA VAL A 228 -20.36 -2.86 9.81
C VAL A 228 -20.42 -1.37 10.15
N HIS A 229 -21.09 -1.04 11.25
CA HIS A 229 -21.13 0.32 11.76
C HIS A 229 -20.54 0.41 13.17
N PHE A 230 -19.40 1.09 13.28
CA PHE A 230 -18.77 1.46 14.55
C PHE A 230 -19.01 2.93 14.85
N ALA A 231 -19.99 3.21 15.74
CA ALA A 231 -20.30 4.58 16.16
C ALA A 231 -19.27 5.15 17.16
N ASN A 232 -18.51 4.26 17.82
CA ASN A 232 -17.40 4.60 18.70
C ASN A 232 -16.13 3.86 18.25
N GLN A 233 -15.09 3.87 19.08
CA GLN A 233 -13.78 3.32 18.72
C GLN A 233 -13.82 1.81 18.48
N ALA A 234 -13.03 1.36 17.50
CA ALA A 234 -12.79 -0.06 17.22
C ALA A 234 -11.29 -0.36 17.33
N GLN A 235 -10.91 -1.33 18.16
CA GLN A 235 -9.51 -1.62 18.46
C GLN A 235 -9.12 -3.03 18.04
N PHE A 236 -8.17 -3.15 17.13
CA PHE A 236 -7.60 -4.40 16.64
C PHE A 236 -6.12 -4.53 16.99
N THR A 237 -5.65 -3.83 18.02
CA THR A 237 -4.21 -3.74 18.36
C THR A 237 -3.61 -5.13 18.56
N LYS A 238 -2.49 -5.45 17.90
CA LYS A 238 -1.82 -6.77 17.94
C LYS A 238 -2.67 -7.94 17.42
N ALA A 239 -3.74 -7.69 16.66
CA ALA A 239 -4.49 -8.75 16.02
C ALA A 239 -3.68 -9.38 14.87
N ASN A 240 -3.99 -10.63 14.53
CA ASN A 240 -3.41 -11.32 13.39
C ASN A 240 -4.52 -11.80 12.44
N PHE A 241 -4.43 -11.38 11.18
CA PHE A 241 -5.33 -11.81 10.10
C PHE A 241 -4.54 -12.68 9.11
N ASN A 242 -4.73 -13.99 9.19
CA ASN A 242 -4.06 -14.96 8.32
C ASN A 242 -4.64 -14.99 6.90
N GLN A 243 -5.91 -14.57 6.75
CA GLN A 243 -6.59 -14.46 5.47
C GLN A 243 -7.15 -13.03 5.27
N PHE A 244 -8.19 -12.87 4.44
CA PHE A 244 -8.74 -11.57 4.10
C PHE A 244 -9.47 -10.91 5.29
N LEU A 245 -9.22 -9.62 5.50
CA LEU A 245 -10.07 -8.75 6.33
C LEU A 245 -10.98 -7.93 5.41
N LEU A 246 -12.28 -8.20 5.46
CA LEU A 246 -13.27 -7.53 4.63
C LEU A 246 -13.94 -6.41 5.43
N LEU A 247 -13.73 -5.16 5.02
CA LEU A 247 -14.30 -3.94 5.59
C LEU A 247 -15.07 -3.16 4.51
N THR A 248 -15.67 -3.89 3.56
CA THR A 248 -16.44 -3.31 2.45
C THR A 248 -17.61 -2.50 3.00
N GLU A 249 -17.79 -1.25 2.59
CA GLU A 249 -18.85 -0.34 3.07
C GLU A 249 -18.88 -0.16 4.62
N ALA A 250 -17.78 -0.47 5.31
CA ALA A 250 -17.69 -0.30 6.76
C ALA A 250 -17.66 1.19 7.14
N THR A 251 -18.38 1.58 8.19
CA THR A 251 -18.40 2.96 8.70
C THR A 251 -17.72 3.06 10.07
N PHE A 252 -16.73 3.93 10.17
CA PHE A 252 -16.02 4.28 11.40
C PHE A 252 -16.26 5.75 11.74
N GLU A 253 -17.15 6.01 12.70
CA GLU A 253 -17.43 7.39 13.14
C GLU A 253 -16.30 7.97 14.00
N GLN A 254 -15.64 7.11 14.78
CA GLN A 254 -14.50 7.46 15.63
C GLN A 254 -13.23 6.74 15.15
N ALA A 255 -12.23 6.60 16.04
CA ALA A 255 -10.95 6.00 15.69
C ALA A 255 -11.04 4.46 15.51
N VAL A 256 -10.46 3.95 14.43
CA VAL A 256 -10.12 2.53 14.26
C VAL A 256 -8.61 2.32 14.36
N THR A 257 -8.19 1.37 15.19
CA THR A 257 -6.77 1.14 15.50
C THR A 257 -6.33 -0.25 15.07
N PHE A 258 -5.42 -0.31 14.10
CA PHE A 258 -4.74 -1.52 13.60
C PHE A 258 -3.24 -1.52 13.99
N ARG A 259 -2.93 -0.98 15.18
CA ARG A 259 -1.54 -0.90 15.63
C ARG A 259 -0.94 -2.27 15.90
N GLU A 260 0.29 -2.49 15.45
CA GLU A 260 1.01 -3.77 15.59
C GLU A 260 0.24 -4.97 15.01
N VAL A 261 -0.68 -4.73 14.07
CA VAL A 261 -1.45 -5.81 13.42
C VAL A 261 -0.61 -6.51 12.36
N GLU A 262 -0.82 -7.82 12.22
CA GLU A 262 -0.30 -8.60 11.10
C GLU A 262 -1.39 -8.85 10.06
N PHE A 263 -1.17 -8.40 8.83
CA PHE A 263 -1.99 -8.70 7.67
C PHE A 263 -1.22 -9.63 6.73
N ASN A 264 -1.71 -10.86 6.58
CA ASN A 264 -1.07 -11.85 5.70
C ASN A 264 -1.63 -11.85 4.28
N LEU A 265 -2.83 -11.30 4.08
CA LEU A 265 -3.46 -11.08 2.78
C LEU A 265 -4.12 -9.68 2.72
N LEU A 266 -4.86 -9.43 1.64
CA LEU A 266 -5.51 -8.16 1.35
C LEU A 266 -6.54 -7.75 2.42
N VAL A 267 -6.52 -6.45 2.75
CA VAL A 267 -7.55 -5.77 3.54
C VAL A 267 -8.43 -4.98 2.59
N ASN A 268 -9.73 -5.30 2.56
CA ASN A 268 -10.66 -4.67 1.64
C ASN A 268 -11.42 -3.53 2.33
N LEU A 269 -11.07 -2.28 2.02
CA LEU A 269 -11.73 -1.06 2.49
C LEU A 269 -12.62 -0.43 1.41
N GLN A 270 -13.07 -1.22 0.43
CA GLN A 270 -13.88 -0.70 -0.66
C GLN A 270 -15.17 -0.06 -0.13
N GLY A 271 -15.44 1.19 -0.50
CA GLY A 271 -16.64 1.93 -0.04
C GLY A 271 -16.64 2.31 1.44
N ALA A 272 -15.60 1.95 2.20
CA ALA A 272 -15.56 2.26 3.63
C ALA A 272 -15.59 3.78 3.89
N SER A 273 -16.08 4.18 5.05
CA SER A 273 -16.12 5.58 5.50
C SER A 273 -15.35 5.77 6.81
N ILE A 274 -14.34 6.64 6.79
CA ILE A 274 -13.54 7.00 7.96
C ILE A 274 -13.79 8.47 8.28
N LEU A 275 -14.52 8.73 9.38
CA LEU A 275 -14.91 10.10 9.74
C LEU A 275 -13.83 10.78 10.61
N ASN A 276 -13.12 10.03 11.45
CA ASN A 276 -12.17 10.58 12.42
C ASN A 276 -10.73 10.06 12.23
N GLN A 277 -10.46 8.78 12.48
CA GLN A 277 -9.07 8.29 12.40
C GLN A 277 -9.00 6.81 12.04
N ALA A 278 -8.03 6.44 11.22
CA ALA A 278 -7.58 5.05 11.04
C ALA A 278 -6.07 4.98 11.27
N ASP A 279 -5.64 4.12 12.20
CA ASP A 279 -4.24 4.03 12.62
C ASP A 279 -3.62 2.66 12.32
N PHE A 280 -2.70 2.64 11.36
CA PHE A 280 -1.93 1.47 10.93
C PHE A 280 -0.46 1.52 11.42
N SER A 281 -0.17 2.29 12.47
CA SER A 281 1.21 2.41 12.99
C SER A 281 1.73 1.05 13.47
N ASP A 282 2.98 0.72 13.13
CA ASP A 282 3.62 -0.56 13.46
C ASP A 282 2.93 -1.80 12.87
N ALA A 283 1.97 -1.63 11.95
CA ALA A 283 1.35 -2.75 11.24
C ALA A 283 2.35 -3.43 10.30
N ARG A 284 2.26 -4.76 10.23
CA ARG A 284 3.06 -5.62 9.35
C ARG A 284 2.20 -6.15 8.22
N PHE A 285 2.64 -5.89 6.99
CA PHE A 285 2.03 -6.42 5.78
C PHE A 285 2.94 -7.49 5.20
N SER A 286 2.40 -8.68 4.90
CA SER A 286 3.10 -9.69 4.11
C SER A 286 3.33 -9.18 2.67
N THR A 287 4.07 -9.93 1.87
CA THR A 287 4.33 -9.58 0.45
C THR A 287 3.08 -9.52 -0.42
N GLU A 288 2.01 -10.23 -0.04
CA GLU A 288 0.73 -10.28 -0.77
C GLU A 288 -0.34 -9.37 -0.13
N ALA A 289 -0.04 -8.79 1.03
CA ALA A 289 -0.98 -7.95 1.76
C ALA A 289 -0.91 -6.49 1.28
N CYS A 290 -2.09 -5.91 1.07
CA CYS A 290 -2.24 -4.48 0.82
C CYS A 290 -3.64 -4.00 1.18
N LEU A 291 -3.81 -2.69 1.25
CA LEU A 291 -5.06 -1.98 1.52
C LEU A 291 -5.76 -1.67 0.20
N SER A 292 -6.82 -2.39 -0.14
CA SER A 292 -7.69 -2.05 -1.26
C SER A 292 -8.64 -0.93 -0.84
N VAL A 293 -8.54 0.23 -1.49
CA VAL A 293 -9.30 1.44 -1.15
C VAL A 293 -10.25 2.01 -2.22
N PRO A 294 -10.71 1.30 -3.28
CA PRO A 294 -11.72 1.86 -4.19
C PRO A 294 -12.98 2.36 -3.48
N GLY A 295 -13.45 3.55 -3.79
CA GLY A 295 -14.61 4.15 -3.13
C GLY A 295 -14.42 4.56 -1.65
N LEU A 296 -13.24 4.43 -1.06
CA LEU A 296 -12.97 4.89 0.32
C LEU A 296 -13.31 6.38 0.48
N THR A 297 -14.15 6.69 1.47
CA THR A 297 -14.61 8.06 1.77
C THR A 297 -14.04 8.55 3.10
N PHE A 298 -13.44 9.74 3.08
CA PHE A 298 -13.00 10.46 4.28
C PHE A 298 -12.76 11.94 3.94
N ASN A 299 -12.89 12.82 4.93
CA ASN A 299 -12.53 14.23 4.77
C ASN A 299 -11.02 14.38 5.00
N SER A 300 -10.26 14.72 3.96
CA SER A 300 -8.79 14.80 4.02
C SER A 300 -8.26 15.83 5.03
N ASN A 301 -9.08 16.81 5.44
CA ASN A 301 -8.71 17.86 6.41
C ASN A 301 -9.08 17.53 7.86
N GLN A 302 -9.97 16.56 8.08
CA GLN A 302 -10.50 16.24 9.42
C GLN A 302 -10.07 14.83 9.83
N ALA A 303 -10.31 13.85 8.96
CA ALA A 303 -9.95 12.48 9.23
C ALA A 303 -8.43 12.30 9.12
N LYS A 304 -7.84 11.43 9.93
CA LYS A 304 -6.40 11.12 9.90
C LYS A 304 -6.18 9.66 9.56
N ILE A 305 -5.40 9.40 8.51
CA ILE A 305 -4.88 8.08 8.21
C ILE A 305 -3.42 8.06 8.63
N LEU A 306 -3.10 7.21 9.60
CA LEU A 306 -1.78 7.09 10.20
C LEU A 306 -1.15 5.75 9.81
N GLY A 307 0.17 5.74 9.73
CA GLY A 307 0.97 4.55 9.49
C GLY A 307 2.45 4.89 9.55
N ASN A 308 3.30 3.88 9.35
CA ASN A 308 4.75 4.06 9.38
C ASN A 308 5.21 4.99 8.24
N PRO A 309 5.87 6.12 8.54
CA PRO A 309 6.33 7.06 7.52
C PRO A 309 7.23 6.41 6.46
N GLY A 310 6.95 6.64 5.19
CA GLY A 310 7.66 6.10 4.04
C GLY A 310 7.34 4.63 3.71
N GLN A 311 6.41 4.01 4.44
CA GLN A 311 5.98 2.63 4.23
C GLN A 311 4.50 2.55 3.87
N ILE A 312 3.63 3.25 4.61
CA ILE A 312 2.17 3.11 4.46
C ILE A 312 1.68 3.52 3.07
N GLY A 313 2.31 4.52 2.42
CA GLY A 313 1.95 4.94 1.06
C GLY A 313 2.07 3.83 0.01
N LYS A 314 2.95 2.86 0.22
CA LYS A 314 3.17 1.70 -0.66
C LYS A 314 2.14 0.59 -0.46
N MET A 315 1.45 0.60 0.68
CA MET A 315 0.51 -0.46 1.03
C MET A 315 -0.87 -0.24 0.39
N PHE A 316 -1.13 0.89 -0.27
CA PHE A 316 -2.40 1.13 -0.94
C PHE A 316 -2.44 0.47 -2.33
N CYS A 317 -3.36 -0.48 -2.51
CA CYS A 317 -3.66 -1.13 -3.77
C CYS A 317 -4.85 -0.44 -4.46
N ILE A 318 -4.59 0.18 -5.62
CA ILE A 318 -5.61 0.89 -6.40
C ILE A 318 -5.54 0.34 -7.84
N PRO A 319 -6.57 -0.37 -8.32
CA PRO A 319 -6.47 -1.12 -9.57
C PRO A 319 -6.52 -0.22 -10.81
N THR A 320 -7.25 0.90 -10.75
CA THR A 320 -7.48 1.80 -11.88
C THR A 320 -7.49 3.25 -11.43
N LEU A 321 -7.13 4.18 -12.32
CA LEU A 321 -7.27 5.61 -12.05
C LEU A 321 -8.74 6.05 -12.11
N GLN A 322 -9.48 5.57 -13.12
CA GLN A 322 -10.89 5.90 -13.32
C GLN A 322 -11.73 5.54 -12.08
N GLY A 323 -12.39 6.54 -11.50
CA GLY A 323 -13.18 6.40 -10.27
C GLY A 323 -12.39 6.56 -8.96
N ASN A 324 -11.05 6.53 -9.00
CA ASN A 324 -10.20 6.58 -7.80
C ASN A 324 -9.33 7.85 -7.70
N GLU A 325 -9.48 8.81 -8.63
CA GLU A 325 -8.70 10.05 -8.68
C GLU A 325 -8.83 10.89 -7.40
N ASN A 326 -10.06 11.01 -6.89
CA ASN A 326 -10.35 11.75 -5.67
C ASN A 326 -9.72 11.09 -4.44
N ILE A 327 -9.68 9.77 -4.40
CA ILE A 327 -9.14 8.99 -3.28
C ILE A 327 -7.63 9.20 -3.21
N LEU A 328 -6.93 9.04 -4.33
CA LEU A 328 -5.49 9.33 -4.44
C LEU A 328 -5.17 10.78 -4.05
N ARG A 329 -5.98 11.75 -4.51
CA ARG A 329 -5.81 13.16 -4.13
C ARG A 329 -6.01 13.38 -2.64
N ASN A 330 -7.07 12.82 -2.06
CA ASN A 330 -7.42 13.00 -0.65
C ASN A 330 -6.37 12.33 0.25
N LEU A 331 -5.91 11.12 -0.09
CA LEU A 331 -4.83 10.44 0.63
C LEU A 331 -3.52 11.24 0.56
N GLY A 332 -3.15 11.71 -0.63
CA GLY A 332 -1.97 12.55 -0.81
C GLY A 332 -2.04 13.86 -0.01
N GLN A 333 -3.21 14.51 0.05
CA GLN A 333 -3.43 15.69 0.91
C GLN A 333 -3.32 15.35 2.39
N ASN A 334 -3.93 14.25 2.81
CA ASN A 334 -3.92 13.78 4.19
C ASN A 334 -2.50 13.53 4.70
N PHE A 335 -1.66 12.84 3.93
CA PHE A 335 -0.28 12.59 4.30
C PHE A 335 0.58 13.85 4.28
N ARG A 336 0.36 14.78 3.34
CA ARG A 336 1.07 16.08 3.32
C ARG A 336 0.77 16.93 4.55
N GLN A 337 -0.49 16.99 4.98
CA GLN A 337 -0.89 17.72 6.19
C GLN A 337 -0.25 17.14 7.45
N GLN A 338 -0.01 15.82 7.45
CA GLN A 338 0.66 15.10 8.52
C GLN A 338 2.20 15.08 8.37
N GLN A 339 2.75 15.84 7.42
CA GLN A 339 4.20 15.91 7.14
C GLN A 339 4.83 14.57 6.70
N GLN A 340 4.02 13.59 6.30
CA GLN A 340 4.45 12.33 5.71
C GLN A 340 4.65 12.49 4.19
N VAL A 341 5.67 13.26 3.82
CA VAL A 341 5.93 13.65 2.42
C VAL A 341 6.28 12.44 1.55
N ALA A 342 7.01 11.46 2.09
CA ALA A 342 7.40 10.25 1.37
C ALA A 342 6.16 9.45 0.91
N ASP A 343 5.19 9.22 1.80
CA ASP A 343 3.96 8.48 1.49
C ASP A 343 3.06 9.23 0.50
N ALA A 344 2.95 10.55 0.66
CA ALA A 344 2.25 11.38 -0.32
C ALA A 344 2.88 11.31 -1.72
N ASN A 345 4.21 11.27 -1.78
CA ASN A 345 4.96 11.16 -3.02
C ASN A 345 4.83 9.78 -3.67
N GLU A 346 4.76 8.71 -2.88
CA GLU A 346 4.43 7.37 -3.38
C GLU A 346 3.05 7.34 -4.04
N LEU A 347 2.03 7.91 -3.41
CA LEU A 347 0.68 7.95 -3.98
C LEU A 347 0.59 8.78 -5.26
N GLU A 348 1.31 9.89 -5.35
CA GLU A 348 1.39 10.66 -6.60
C GLU A 348 2.10 9.91 -7.70
N TYR A 349 3.13 9.13 -7.35
CA TYR A 349 3.81 8.25 -8.28
C TYR A 349 2.84 7.19 -8.81
N THR A 350 2.16 6.46 -7.92
CA THR A 350 1.12 5.47 -8.28
C THR A 350 0.04 6.08 -9.17
N LYS A 351 -0.44 7.29 -8.84
CA LYS A 351 -1.40 8.03 -9.66
C LYS A 351 -0.90 8.23 -11.10
N GLN A 352 0.35 8.64 -11.28
CA GLN A 352 0.91 8.83 -12.62
C GLN A 352 1.20 7.51 -13.34
N GLN A 353 1.55 6.44 -12.61
CA GLN A 353 1.67 5.11 -13.22
C GLN A 353 0.33 4.62 -13.77
N LEU A 354 -0.75 4.73 -12.99
CA LEU A 354 -2.09 4.38 -13.44
C LEU A 354 -2.54 5.25 -14.61
N ARG A 355 -2.18 6.54 -14.60
CA ARG A 355 -2.42 7.43 -15.74
C ARG A 355 -1.67 6.98 -16.99
N LEU A 356 -0.42 6.57 -16.86
CA LEU A 356 0.37 6.05 -17.98
C LEU A 356 -0.26 4.77 -18.55
N VAL A 357 -0.71 3.86 -17.69
CA VAL A 357 -1.42 2.64 -18.09
C VAL A 357 -2.68 2.99 -18.87
N GLU A 358 -3.50 3.92 -18.38
CA GLU A 358 -4.72 4.37 -19.08
C GLU A 358 -4.40 5.02 -20.42
N MET A 359 -3.38 5.90 -20.48
CA MET A 359 -2.96 6.57 -21.71
C MET A 359 -2.42 5.60 -22.75
N SER A 360 -1.58 4.64 -22.33
CA SER A 360 -1.05 3.58 -23.18
C SER A 360 -2.16 2.68 -23.73
N ARG A 361 -3.13 2.35 -22.87
CA ARG A 361 -4.31 1.59 -23.28
C ARG A 361 -5.12 2.35 -24.34
N ARG A 362 -5.31 3.67 -24.21
CA ARG A 362 -5.98 4.50 -25.24
C ARG A 362 -5.29 4.48 -26.60
N LEU A 363 -3.98 4.20 -26.65
CA LEU A 363 -3.22 4.12 -27.89
C LEU A 363 -3.24 2.73 -28.56
N THR A 364 -3.33 1.67 -27.74
CA THR A 364 -3.11 0.27 -28.16
C THR A 364 -4.37 -0.58 -28.16
N ALA A 365 -5.32 -0.30 -27.27
CA ALA A 365 -6.55 -1.06 -27.14
C ALA A 365 -7.53 -0.76 -28.28
N THR A 366 -8.39 -1.72 -28.57
CA THR A 366 -9.37 -1.59 -29.63
C THR A 366 -10.51 -0.68 -29.16
N ASN A 367 -10.71 0.46 -29.83
CA ASN A 367 -11.82 1.35 -29.55
C ASN A 367 -13.09 0.84 -30.22
N ILE A 368 -14.11 0.51 -29.42
CA ILE A 368 -15.39 -0.03 -29.90
C ILE A 368 -16.10 0.90 -30.89
N ASN A 369 -15.92 2.21 -30.74
CA ASN A 369 -16.55 3.21 -31.59
C ASN A 369 -15.90 3.33 -32.98
N SER A 370 -14.68 2.82 -33.19
CA SER A 370 -13.97 2.91 -34.49
C SER A 370 -13.47 1.58 -35.05
N ALA A 371 -13.44 0.51 -34.26
CA ALA A 371 -12.92 -0.79 -34.68
C ALA A 371 -13.67 -1.39 -35.88
N SER A 372 -12.98 -2.06 -36.80
CA SER A 372 -13.65 -2.82 -37.86
C SER A 372 -14.35 -4.06 -37.29
N VAL A 373 -15.35 -4.59 -38.00
CA VAL A 373 -16.03 -5.84 -37.61
C VAL A 373 -15.02 -6.99 -37.46
N ALA A 374 -14.05 -7.10 -38.37
CA ALA A 374 -12.95 -8.07 -38.28
C ALA A 374 -12.10 -7.88 -37.01
N SER A 375 -11.80 -6.63 -36.62
CA SER A 375 -11.06 -6.35 -35.39
C SER A 375 -11.84 -6.75 -34.13
N LEU A 376 -13.16 -6.56 -34.13
CA LEU A 376 -14.03 -6.99 -33.02
C LEU A 376 -14.10 -8.52 -32.94
N ILE A 377 -14.16 -9.21 -34.07
CA ILE A 377 -14.12 -10.68 -34.12
C ILE A 377 -12.80 -11.21 -33.57
N ASN A 378 -11.67 -10.63 -34.00
CA ASN A 378 -10.34 -11.00 -33.49
C ASN A 378 -10.18 -10.73 -31.98
N LEU A 379 -10.92 -9.76 -31.45
CA LEU A 379 -10.92 -9.46 -30.02
C LEU A 379 -11.67 -10.52 -29.19
N GLY A 380 -12.58 -11.28 -29.82
CA GLY A 380 -13.35 -12.37 -29.20
C GLY A 380 -14.86 -12.24 -29.33
N PHE A 381 -15.37 -11.22 -30.03
CA PHE A 381 -16.81 -11.11 -30.34
C PHE A 381 -17.21 -12.11 -31.43
N SER A 382 -18.44 -12.64 -31.38
CA SER A 382 -19.00 -13.37 -32.52
C SER A 382 -19.27 -12.40 -33.68
N ALA A 383 -19.45 -12.93 -34.89
CA ALA A 383 -19.82 -12.11 -36.05
C ALA A 383 -21.11 -11.31 -35.79
N THR A 384 -22.12 -11.94 -35.18
CA THR A 384 -23.40 -11.30 -34.81
C THR A 384 -23.22 -10.17 -33.81
N GLN A 385 -22.42 -10.39 -32.75
CA GLN A 385 -22.12 -9.37 -31.73
C GLN A 385 -21.33 -8.20 -32.34
N ALA A 386 -20.34 -8.48 -33.19
CA ALA A 386 -19.54 -7.45 -33.84
C ALA A 386 -20.38 -6.59 -34.80
N GLU A 387 -21.32 -7.20 -35.53
CA GLU A 387 -22.29 -6.49 -36.37
C GLU A 387 -23.27 -5.66 -35.54
N ALA A 388 -23.80 -6.21 -34.43
CA ALA A 388 -24.69 -5.47 -33.53
C ALA A 388 -24.01 -4.23 -32.94
N ILE A 389 -22.74 -4.35 -32.52
CA ILE A 389 -21.91 -3.22 -32.08
C ILE A 389 -21.75 -2.19 -33.20
N ALA A 390 -21.41 -2.64 -34.42
CA ALA A 390 -21.19 -1.77 -35.57
C ALA A 390 -22.47 -1.01 -35.98
N GLN A 391 -23.64 -1.67 -35.95
CA GLN A 391 -24.92 -1.02 -36.21
C GLN A 391 -25.30 -0.04 -35.11
N ARG A 392 -25.12 -0.43 -33.83
CA ARG A 392 -25.51 0.39 -32.68
C ARG A 392 -24.74 1.72 -32.64
N ARG A 393 -23.45 1.72 -32.95
CA ARG A 393 -22.62 2.92 -32.94
C ARG A 393 -22.90 3.89 -34.10
N LEU A 394 -23.50 3.42 -35.20
CA LEU A 394 -23.98 4.30 -36.28
C LEU A 394 -25.15 5.19 -35.82
N ILE A 395 -25.98 4.66 -34.92
CA ILE A 395 -27.12 5.38 -34.35
C ILE A 395 -26.68 6.28 -33.18
N LYS A 396 -25.90 5.73 -32.25
CA LYS A 396 -25.36 6.46 -31.10
C LYS A 396 -24.08 5.82 -30.60
N LEU A 397 -23.00 6.59 -30.50
CA LEU A 397 -21.73 6.12 -29.98
C LEU A 397 -21.88 5.61 -28.54
N PHE A 398 -21.09 4.58 -28.22
CA PHE A 398 -20.97 4.09 -26.85
C PHE A 398 -20.26 5.13 -26.00
N ARG A 399 -20.79 5.41 -24.80
CA ARG A 399 -20.21 6.38 -23.86
C ARG A 399 -19.39 5.74 -22.76
N ASN A 400 -19.74 4.52 -22.38
CA ASN A 400 -19.04 3.71 -21.39
C ASN A 400 -19.07 2.24 -21.82
N SER A 401 -18.23 1.42 -21.20
CA SER A 401 -18.15 -0.01 -21.52
C SER A 401 -19.41 -0.77 -21.11
N SER A 402 -20.12 -0.35 -20.05
CA SER A 402 -21.33 -1.02 -19.58
C SER A 402 -22.51 -0.92 -20.57
N GLU A 403 -22.55 0.08 -21.45
CA GLU A 403 -23.53 0.14 -22.54
C GLU A 403 -23.45 -1.07 -23.50
N LEU A 404 -22.35 -1.83 -23.54
CA LEU A 404 -22.28 -3.10 -24.28
C LEU A 404 -23.30 -4.13 -23.79
N LEU A 405 -23.58 -4.15 -22.49
CA LEU A 405 -24.55 -5.07 -21.87
C LEU A 405 -25.99 -4.75 -22.28
N THR A 406 -26.23 -3.63 -22.97
CA THR A 406 -27.55 -3.32 -23.54
C THR A 406 -27.83 -4.08 -24.84
N LEU A 407 -26.81 -4.72 -25.42
CA LEU A 407 -26.96 -5.56 -26.59
C LEU A 407 -27.37 -6.97 -26.15
N ALA A 408 -28.45 -7.49 -26.74
CA ALA A 408 -29.08 -8.76 -26.34
C ALA A 408 -28.14 -9.97 -26.38
N ASP A 409 -27.10 -9.92 -27.22
CA ASP A 409 -26.16 -11.03 -27.40
C ASP A 409 -24.89 -10.93 -26.53
N ILE A 410 -24.72 -9.89 -25.70
CA ILE A 410 -23.50 -9.70 -24.89
C ILE A 410 -23.79 -9.95 -23.41
N ASP A 411 -23.44 -11.14 -22.94
CA ASP A 411 -23.56 -11.53 -21.54
C ASP A 411 -22.44 -10.95 -20.65
N LEU A 412 -22.70 -10.90 -19.34
CA LEU A 412 -21.78 -10.36 -18.33
C LEU A 412 -20.42 -11.08 -18.32
N GLU A 413 -20.40 -12.40 -18.51
CA GLU A 413 -19.17 -13.20 -18.56
C GLU A 413 -18.27 -12.80 -19.74
N LYS A 414 -18.88 -12.58 -20.91
CA LYS A 414 -18.15 -12.15 -22.09
C LYS A 414 -17.68 -10.71 -21.95
N TYR A 415 -18.50 -9.86 -21.35
CA TYR A 415 -18.14 -8.50 -21.01
C TYR A 415 -16.92 -8.47 -20.08
N THR A 416 -16.91 -9.21 -18.96
CA THR A 416 -15.78 -9.19 -18.02
C THR A 416 -14.49 -9.67 -18.68
N GLN A 417 -14.54 -10.74 -19.47
CA GLN A 417 -13.38 -11.27 -20.19
C GLN A 417 -12.77 -10.26 -21.19
N LEU A 418 -13.60 -9.50 -21.90
CA LEU A 418 -13.15 -8.58 -22.94
C LEU A 418 -12.91 -7.16 -22.43
N SER A 419 -13.50 -6.80 -21.29
CA SER A 419 -13.52 -5.43 -20.73
C SER A 419 -12.15 -4.81 -20.54
N GLU A 420 -11.11 -5.61 -20.31
CA GLU A 420 -9.72 -5.16 -20.14
C GLU A 420 -9.02 -4.83 -21.47
N ARG A 421 -9.52 -5.35 -22.60
CA ARG A 421 -8.91 -5.22 -23.94
C ARG A 421 -9.57 -4.18 -24.83
N LEU A 422 -10.71 -3.65 -24.39
CA LEU A 422 -11.52 -2.69 -25.11
C LEU A 422 -11.48 -1.31 -24.47
N ILE A 423 -11.67 -0.27 -25.28
CA ILE A 423 -11.90 1.08 -24.79
C ILE A 423 -13.17 1.62 -25.44
N VAL A 424 -13.92 2.39 -24.66
CA VAL A 424 -15.02 3.20 -25.14
C VAL A 424 -14.61 4.66 -25.00
N GLY A 425 -14.51 5.35 -26.13
CA GLY A 425 -14.15 6.76 -26.18
C GLY A 425 -14.29 7.32 -27.57
N GLU A 426 -14.05 8.62 -27.71
CA GLU A 426 -14.04 9.26 -29.02
C GLU A 426 -12.92 8.69 -29.91
N PRO A 427 -13.18 8.48 -31.21
CA PRO A 427 -12.17 8.01 -32.13
C PRO A 427 -11.05 9.05 -32.26
N LEU A 428 -9.81 8.62 -32.02
CA LEU A 428 -8.64 9.49 -32.16
C LEU A 428 -8.36 9.74 -33.64
N SER A 429 -8.20 11.02 -34.00
CA SER A 429 -7.58 11.39 -35.28
C SER A 429 -6.09 11.04 -35.27
N ILE A 430 -5.45 10.98 -36.44
CA ILE A 430 -4.00 10.72 -36.53
C ILE A 430 -3.20 11.74 -35.70
N VAL A 431 -3.58 13.02 -35.77
CA VAL A 431 -2.95 14.09 -34.97
C VAL A 431 -3.21 13.87 -33.47
N GLY A 432 -4.44 13.53 -33.09
CA GLY A 432 -4.79 13.22 -31.71
C GLY A 432 -4.01 12.02 -31.16
N TRP A 433 -3.83 10.98 -31.98
CA TRP A 433 -3.02 9.81 -31.66
C TRP A 433 -1.55 10.20 -31.45
N LEU A 434 -0.96 11.00 -32.34
CA LEU A 434 0.43 11.47 -32.21
C LEU A 434 0.64 12.32 -30.96
N LEU A 435 -0.28 13.23 -30.64
CA LEU A 435 -0.22 14.03 -29.41
C LEU A 435 -0.33 13.15 -28.16
N GLN A 436 -1.24 12.18 -28.17
CA GLN A 436 -1.40 11.22 -27.08
C GLN A 436 -0.15 10.34 -26.93
N ALA A 437 0.45 9.87 -28.02
CA ALA A 437 1.69 9.12 -28.02
C ALA A 437 2.86 9.93 -27.47
N TRP A 438 2.97 11.21 -27.87
CA TRP A 438 3.97 12.13 -27.33
C TRP A 438 3.82 12.36 -25.82
N SER A 439 2.59 12.60 -25.36
CA SER A 439 2.32 12.78 -23.93
C SER A 439 2.58 11.50 -23.11
N CYS A 440 2.27 10.34 -23.67
CA CYS A 440 2.58 9.03 -23.08
C CYS A 440 4.10 8.84 -22.96
N LEU A 441 4.86 9.15 -24.03
CA LEU A 441 6.32 9.09 -24.03
C LEU A 441 6.92 10.04 -23.00
N GLY A 442 6.45 11.29 -22.96
CA GLY A 442 6.92 12.28 -21.98
C GLY A 442 6.68 11.84 -20.55
N LEU A 443 5.49 11.28 -20.25
CA LEU A 443 5.17 10.75 -18.93
C LEU A 443 6.04 9.54 -18.57
N SER A 444 6.26 8.61 -19.51
CA SER A 444 7.17 7.46 -19.31
C SER A 444 8.59 7.91 -18.97
N VAL A 445 9.13 8.89 -19.72
CA VAL A 445 10.48 9.43 -19.47
C VAL A 445 10.55 10.08 -18.10
N LEU A 446 9.56 10.90 -17.71
CA LEU A 446 9.52 11.51 -16.38
C LEU A 446 9.44 10.47 -15.25
N LEU A 447 8.64 9.41 -15.43
CA LEU A 447 8.54 8.33 -14.46
C LEU A 447 9.86 7.55 -14.32
N LEU A 448 10.52 7.22 -15.43
CA LEU A 448 11.79 6.48 -15.43
C LEU A 448 12.95 7.28 -14.84
N LEU A 449 13.06 8.57 -15.18
CA LEU A 449 14.22 9.40 -14.80
C LEU A 449 14.06 10.11 -13.45
N SER A 450 12.84 10.21 -12.91
CA SER A 450 12.61 10.98 -11.67
C SER A 450 11.52 10.44 -10.74
N GLY A 451 10.82 9.37 -11.13
CA GLY A 451 9.59 8.97 -10.45
C GLY A 451 8.49 10.04 -10.59
N TYR A 452 8.49 10.80 -11.69
CA TYR A 452 7.65 11.99 -11.81
C TYR A 452 7.92 13.00 -10.67
N GLY A 453 9.20 13.24 -10.36
CA GLY A 453 9.65 14.23 -9.39
C GLY A 453 9.35 13.88 -7.93
N THR A 454 9.14 12.60 -7.62
CA THR A 454 8.85 12.12 -6.27
C THR A 454 10.09 11.54 -5.58
N ASN A 455 11.14 11.20 -6.34
CA ASN A 455 12.34 10.55 -5.83
C ASN A 455 13.62 11.34 -6.15
N PHE A 456 14.14 12.04 -5.13
CA PHE A 456 15.36 12.84 -5.26
C PHE A 456 16.61 11.99 -5.56
N TRP A 457 16.75 10.84 -4.90
CA TRP A 457 17.92 9.97 -5.08
C TRP A 457 17.99 9.36 -6.48
N LEU A 458 16.83 9.06 -7.07
CA LEU A 458 16.75 8.63 -8.47
C LEU A 458 17.24 9.73 -9.41
N VAL A 459 16.75 10.96 -9.25
CA VAL A 459 17.20 12.11 -10.06
C VAL A 459 18.71 12.35 -9.89
N PHE A 460 19.20 12.30 -8.65
CA PHE A 460 20.63 12.44 -8.36
C PHE A 460 21.47 11.36 -9.08
N GLY A 461 21.03 10.10 -9.06
CA GLY A 461 21.70 9.01 -9.77
C GLY A 461 21.71 9.21 -11.29
N VAL A 462 20.57 9.59 -11.87
CA VAL A 462 20.46 9.90 -13.31
C VAL A 462 21.40 11.04 -13.72
N GLY A 463 21.44 12.12 -12.94
CA GLY A 463 22.36 13.22 -13.18
C GLY A 463 23.83 12.82 -13.00
N GLY A 464 24.13 12.01 -11.99
CA GLY A 464 25.48 11.55 -11.69
C GLY A 464 26.10 10.71 -12.82
N VAL A 465 25.34 9.79 -13.43
CA VAL A 465 25.78 9.03 -14.61
C VAL A 465 26.07 9.97 -15.79
N ALA A 466 25.18 10.94 -16.05
CA ALA A 466 25.40 11.91 -17.12
C ALA A 466 26.65 12.78 -16.88
N ILE A 467 26.86 13.26 -15.65
CA ILE A 467 28.03 14.05 -15.26
C ILE A 467 29.32 13.21 -15.40
N ALA A 468 29.29 11.94 -14.98
CA ALA A 468 30.42 11.03 -15.14
C ALA A 468 30.78 10.80 -16.61
N TYR A 469 29.78 10.51 -17.44
CA TYR A 469 29.93 10.31 -18.88
C TYR A 469 30.55 11.53 -19.57
N PHE A 470 29.97 12.71 -19.39
CA PHE A 470 30.48 13.93 -20.03
C PHE A 470 31.86 14.31 -19.50
N GLY A 471 32.13 14.13 -18.20
CA GLY A 471 33.45 14.41 -17.62
C GLY A 471 34.56 13.57 -18.26
N LEU A 472 34.34 12.26 -18.41
CA LEU A 472 35.28 11.38 -19.10
C LEU A 472 35.39 11.73 -20.59
N LEU A 473 34.26 12.04 -21.24
CA LEU A 473 34.22 12.43 -22.65
C LEU A 473 35.07 13.67 -22.93
N PHE A 474 34.89 14.75 -22.17
CA PHE A 474 35.67 15.97 -22.38
C PHE A 474 37.15 15.78 -22.06
N TRP A 475 37.48 14.97 -21.05
CA TRP A 475 38.87 14.59 -20.77
C TRP A 475 39.51 13.83 -21.95
N LEU A 476 38.79 12.88 -22.56
CA LEU A 476 39.26 12.17 -23.76
C LEU A 476 39.45 13.11 -24.96
N VAL A 477 38.50 14.03 -25.18
CA VAL A 477 38.60 15.05 -26.23
C VAL A 477 39.79 15.98 -26.02
N ASP A 478 40.10 16.35 -24.77
CA ASP A 478 41.22 17.22 -24.46
C ASP A 478 42.59 16.53 -24.57
N ARG A 479 42.74 15.37 -23.92
CA ARG A 479 44.03 14.69 -23.74
C ARG A 479 44.38 13.71 -24.86
N TYR A 480 43.39 13.01 -25.40
CA TYR A 480 43.61 11.88 -26.31
C TYR A 480 43.39 12.22 -27.80
N ARG A 481 43.01 13.46 -28.13
CA ARG A 481 42.89 13.92 -29.54
C ARG A 481 44.22 14.19 -30.24
N ARG A 482 45.31 14.41 -29.48
CA ARG A 482 46.64 14.81 -29.99
C ARG A 482 47.54 13.60 -30.20
N LEU A 483 47.53 13.01 -31.40
CA LEU A 483 48.54 12.00 -31.75
C LEU A 483 49.82 12.62 -32.36
N HIS A 484 49.77 13.83 -32.94
CA HIS A 484 50.94 14.52 -33.53
C HIS A 484 50.78 16.07 -33.58
N PRO A 485 51.88 16.87 -33.64
CA PRO A 485 53.28 16.45 -33.55
C PRO A 485 53.78 16.25 -32.10
N VAL A 486 53.14 16.88 -31.10
CA VAL A 486 53.47 16.66 -29.68
C VAL A 486 52.22 16.19 -28.91
N PRO A 487 52.15 14.92 -28.47
CA PRO A 487 51.05 14.45 -27.64
C PRO A 487 51.11 15.09 -26.25
N ILE A 488 50.02 15.70 -25.79
CA ILE A 488 49.87 16.05 -24.36
C ILE A 488 49.44 14.77 -23.64
N ILE A 489 50.42 13.97 -23.25
CA ILE A 489 50.16 12.74 -22.51
C ILE A 489 49.74 13.15 -21.08
N PRO A 490 48.56 12.75 -20.59
CA PRO A 490 48.15 13.03 -19.23
C PRO A 490 49.13 12.35 -18.27
N THR A 491 49.44 13.03 -17.16
CA THR A 491 50.30 12.42 -16.12
C THR A 491 49.65 11.14 -15.57
N SER A 492 50.46 10.23 -15.04
CA SER A 492 49.94 9.03 -14.34
C SER A 492 48.98 9.41 -13.22
N TYR A 493 49.31 10.46 -12.47
CA TYR A 493 48.45 11.03 -11.43
C TYR A 493 47.11 11.51 -11.98
N GLU A 494 47.09 12.30 -13.05
CA GLU A 494 45.85 12.82 -13.65
C GLU A 494 44.97 11.67 -14.18
N THR A 495 45.59 10.70 -14.86
CA THR A 495 44.90 9.53 -15.42
C THR A 495 44.26 8.69 -14.31
N ILE A 496 45.04 8.35 -13.27
CA ILE A 496 44.53 7.62 -12.09
C ILE A 496 43.40 8.41 -11.44
N SER A 497 43.56 9.73 -11.27
CA SER A 497 42.56 10.56 -10.62
C SER A 497 41.24 10.62 -11.40
N ILE A 498 41.29 10.74 -12.73
CA ILE A 498 40.09 10.73 -13.58
C ILE A 498 39.40 9.38 -13.54
N PHE A 499 40.12 8.27 -13.74
CA PHE A 499 39.49 6.95 -13.72
C PHE A 499 38.92 6.59 -12.35
N VAL A 500 39.62 6.92 -11.26
CA VAL A 500 39.13 6.69 -9.90
C VAL A 500 37.90 7.55 -9.62
N SER A 501 37.93 8.85 -9.92
CA SER A 501 36.77 9.74 -9.71
C SER A 501 35.57 9.32 -10.56
N PHE A 502 35.79 8.93 -11.82
CA PHE A 502 34.76 8.44 -12.72
C PHE A 502 34.13 7.17 -12.15
N SER A 503 34.96 6.19 -11.77
CA SER A 503 34.50 4.91 -11.22
C SER A 503 33.70 5.09 -9.94
N VAL A 504 34.14 5.99 -9.05
CA VAL A 504 33.44 6.29 -7.79
C VAL A 504 32.11 6.99 -8.06
N LEU A 505 32.09 8.02 -8.91
CA LEU A 505 30.86 8.75 -9.23
C LEU A 505 29.85 7.83 -9.93
N GLU A 506 30.30 7.05 -10.91
CA GLU A 506 29.47 6.09 -11.63
C GLU A 506 28.91 5.03 -10.68
N PHE A 507 29.74 4.44 -9.81
CA PHE A 507 29.29 3.46 -8.82
C PHE A 507 28.20 4.01 -7.90
N LEU A 508 28.40 5.21 -7.33
CA LEU A 508 27.41 5.85 -6.46
C LEU A 508 26.12 6.18 -7.21
N SER A 509 26.23 6.59 -8.48
CA SER A 509 25.09 6.95 -9.32
C SER A 509 24.27 5.72 -9.71
N LEU A 510 24.94 4.63 -10.10
CA LEU A 510 24.31 3.34 -10.36
C LEU A 510 23.64 2.81 -9.09
N LEU A 511 24.33 2.83 -7.94
CA LEU A 511 23.73 2.41 -6.66
C LEU A 511 22.45 3.20 -6.35
N ALA A 512 22.45 4.52 -6.59
CA ALA A 512 21.27 5.35 -6.40
C ALA A 512 20.12 4.94 -7.34
N ILE A 513 20.39 4.65 -8.62
CA ILE A 513 19.38 4.18 -9.59
C ILE A 513 18.84 2.80 -9.18
N PHE A 514 19.72 1.82 -8.92
CA PHE A 514 19.32 0.44 -8.61
C PHE A 514 18.54 0.32 -7.29
N ARG A 515 18.77 1.23 -6.33
CA ARG A 515 18.04 1.24 -5.06
C ARG A 515 16.66 1.91 -5.16
N ASN A 516 16.47 2.82 -6.10
CA ASN A 516 15.33 3.74 -6.10
C ASN A 516 14.42 3.65 -7.34
N ALA A 517 14.93 3.16 -8.46
CA ALA A 517 14.14 2.95 -9.67
C ALA A 517 13.35 1.63 -9.55
N GLN A 518 12.08 1.64 -9.94
CA GLN A 518 11.32 0.39 -10.11
C GLN A 518 11.86 -0.46 -11.27
N GLN A 519 12.37 0.18 -12.32
CA GLN A 519 12.88 -0.48 -13.53
C GLN A 519 14.29 0.06 -13.87
N PRO A 520 15.33 -0.30 -13.09
CA PRO A 520 16.65 0.33 -13.18
C PRO A 520 17.29 0.17 -14.57
N TRP A 521 17.15 -0.99 -15.20
CA TRP A 521 17.68 -1.24 -16.55
C TRP A 521 17.01 -0.38 -17.63
N LEU A 522 15.68 -0.17 -17.52
CA LEU A 522 14.96 0.70 -18.46
C LEU A 522 15.30 2.17 -18.23
N THR A 523 15.48 2.58 -16.97
CA THR A 523 15.99 3.93 -16.63
C THR A 523 17.37 4.16 -17.25
N LEU A 524 18.30 3.21 -17.12
CA LEU A 524 19.64 3.32 -17.71
C LEU A 524 19.60 3.32 -19.24
N GLY A 525 18.81 2.44 -19.86
CA GLY A 525 18.63 2.42 -21.31
C GLY A 525 18.07 3.73 -21.83
N CYS A 526 17.05 4.29 -21.17
CA CYS A 526 16.49 5.60 -21.49
C CYS A 526 17.53 6.70 -21.37
N LEU A 527 18.32 6.71 -20.29
CA LEU A 527 19.39 7.69 -20.08
C LEU A 527 20.46 7.59 -21.17
N LEU A 528 20.92 6.38 -21.52
CA LEU A 528 21.93 6.17 -22.55
C LEU A 528 21.47 6.63 -23.93
N ILE A 529 20.20 6.39 -24.29
CA ILE A 529 19.60 6.91 -25.53
C ILE A 529 19.64 8.44 -25.58
N ILE A 530 19.53 9.10 -24.43
CA ILE A 530 19.60 10.57 -24.35
C ILE A 530 21.07 11.04 -24.41
N ILE A 531 21.99 10.43 -23.67
CA ILE A 531 23.34 11.02 -23.51
C ILE A 531 24.37 10.53 -24.54
N VAL A 532 24.18 9.39 -25.20
CA VAL A 532 25.24 8.76 -26.03
C VAL A 532 25.16 9.10 -27.53
N PRO A 533 24.01 8.97 -28.24
CA PRO A 533 24.02 8.97 -29.71
C PRO A 533 24.53 10.27 -30.34
N VAL A 534 24.07 11.43 -29.86
CA VAL A 534 24.47 12.73 -30.39
C VAL A 534 25.93 13.04 -30.07
N PRO A 535 26.41 12.96 -28.80
CA PRO A 535 27.83 13.17 -28.51
C PRO A 535 28.72 12.17 -29.24
N MET A 536 28.35 10.89 -29.34
CA MET A 536 29.15 9.90 -30.05
C MET A 536 29.25 10.19 -31.55
N ALA A 537 28.15 10.59 -32.20
CA ALA A 537 28.18 10.99 -33.62
C ALA A 537 29.06 12.24 -33.85
N LEU A 538 28.96 13.22 -32.95
CA LEU A 538 29.81 14.41 -32.96
C LEU A 538 31.28 14.05 -32.75
N LEU A 539 31.59 13.13 -31.83
CA LEU A 539 32.95 12.63 -31.62
C LEU A 539 33.48 11.89 -32.84
N ILE A 540 32.71 10.96 -33.43
CA ILE A 540 33.12 10.24 -34.66
C ILE A 540 33.49 11.25 -35.74
N ARG A 541 32.64 12.26 -35.96
CA ARG A 541 32.90 13.32 -36.93
C ARG A 541 34.12 14.16 -36.56
N LEU A 542 34.30 14.49 -35.28
CA LEU A 542 35.45 15.24 -34.78
C LEU A 542 36.76 14.49 -35.04
N TYR A 543 36.79 13.18 -34.83
CA TYR A 543 37.96 12.33 -35.08
C TYR A 543 38.19 12.07 -36.58
N GLN A 544 37.12 11.91 -37.39
CA GLN A 544 37.23 11.78 -38.85
C GLN A 544 37.76 13.03 -39.54
N GLN A 545 37.38 14.23 -39.05
CA GLN A 545 37.79 15.50 -39.67
C GLN A 545 39.25 15.88 -39.40
N GLY A 546 39.93 15.25 -38.43
CA GLY A 546 41.29 15.64 -38.06
C GLY A 546 41.36 17.08 -37.51
N ARG A 547 42.54 17.71 -37.56
CA ARG A 547 42.75 19.11 -37.11
C ARG A 547 42.50 20.09 -38.27
N TYR A 548 42.01 21.30 -37.95
CA TYR A 548 41.99 22.43 -38.88
C TYR A 548 43.33 23.19 -38.93
N HIS A 549 44.14 23.26 -37.85
CA HIS A 549 45.49 23.89 -37.86
C HIS A 549 46.48 23.29 -36.84
N ASP A 550 47.78 23.31 -37.19
CA ASP A 550 48.94 22.81 -36.43
C ASP A 550 49.53 23.79 -35.40
N LEU A 551 48.93 24.97 -35.21
CA LEU A 551 49.52 26.08 -34.44
C LEU A 551 49.34 26.01 -32.90
N MET A 552 48.92 24.87 -32.34
CA MET A 552 48.48 24.80 -30.94
C MET A 552 49.20 23.71 -30.15
N ASP A 553 50.14 24.13 -29.30
CA ASP A 553 50.88 23.26 -28.37
C ASP A 553 50.15 23.01 -27.03
N VAL A 554 48.99 23.65 -26.73
CA VAL A 554 48.33 23.54 -25.40
C VAL A 554 46.78 23.36 -25.41
N SER A 555 46.23 22.70 -24.37
CA SER A 555 44.80 22.28 -24.18
C SER A 555 43.73 23.33 -24.53
N TYR A 556 42.56 22.88 -25.00
CA TYR A 556 41.42 23.75 -25.38
C TYR A 556 40.57 24.22 -24.19
N PHE A 557 40.74 23.60 -23.01
CA PHE A 557 39.94 23.89 -21.83
C PHE A 557 40.80 24.74 -20.89
N THR A 558 40.46 26.01 -20.71
CA THR A 558 41.13 26.87 -19.73
C THR A 558 40.10 27.63 -18.91
N GLU A 559 40.30 27.72 -17.61
CA GLU A 559 39.97 28.89 -16.79
C GLU A 559 40.54 28.71 -15.37
N ASP A 560 41.34 29.69 -14.96
CA ASP A 560 41.80 30.04 -13.62
C ASP A 560 42.10 28.93 -12.59
N GLY A 561 43.38 28.59 -12.45
CA GLY A 561 43.91 27.72 -11.38
C GLY A 561 43.83 28.29 -9.95
N THR A 562 42.81 29.08 -9.60
CA THR A 562 42.38 29.19 -8.21
C THR A 562 41.60 27.93 -7.86
N PHE A 563 41.95 27.27 -6.76
CA PHE A 563 41.28 26.04 -6.30
C PHE A 563 39.75 26.12 -6.48
N ARG A 564 39.16 25.23 -7.29
CA ARG A 564 37.72 24.95 -7.22
C ARG A 564 37.42 24.39 -5.84
N GLN A 565 37.15 25.27 -4.89
CA GLN A 565 36.54 24.88 -3.63
C GLN A 565 35.15 24.35 -3.95
N LEU A 566 34.79 23.19 -3.40
CA LEU A 566 33.46 22.60 -3.51
C LEU A 566 32.47 23.55 -2.83
N ARG A 567 31.94 24.50 -3.60
CA ARG A 567 31.12 25.62 -3.12
C ARG A 567 29.70 25.43 -3.63
N LEU A 568 28.82 24.90 -2.78
CA LEU A 568 27.36 24.93 -2.94
C LEU A 568 26.88 26.39 -2.74
N LEU A 569 27.11 27.27 -3.70
CA LEU A 569 26.75 28.70 -3.61
C LEU A 569 25.48 28.96 -4.42
N ILE A 570 24.36 29.25 -3.73
CA ILE A 570 23.00 29.49 -4.29
C ILE A 570 22.86 30.86 -4.99
N GLY A 571 23.87 31.72 -4.97
CA GLY A 571 23.77 32.99 -5.67
C GLY A 571 25.07 33.77 -5.69
N ARG A 572 25.63 33.96 -6.88
CA ARG A 572 26.40 35.16 -7.22
C ARG A 572 25.72 35.84 -8.39
N LEU A 573 25.49 37.14 -8.26
CA LEU A 573 25.14 38.01 -9.39
C LEU A 573 26.22 37.86 -10.49
N PRO A 574 25.83 37.93 -11.78
CA PRO A 574 26.78 37.87 -12.88
C PRO A 574 27.78 39.03 -12.72
N VAL A 575 29.07 38.69 -12.62
CA VAL A 575 30.12 39.68 -12.82
C VAL A 575 30.10 40.01 -14.30
N ILE A 576 29.43 41.11 -14.66
CA ILE A 576 29.50 41.70 -15.99
C ILE A 576 30.96 42.12 -16.20
N PRO A 577 31.69 41.60 -17.19
CA PRO A 577 32.96 42.20 -17.56
C PRO A 577 32.64 43.55 -18.20
N ARG A 578 32.69 44.63 -17.41
CA ARG A 578 32.62 46.00 -17.89
C ARG A 578 33.93 46.35 -18.61
N ASN A 579 34.18 45.81 -19.80
CA ASN A 579 35.01 46.42 -20.85
C ASN A 579 35.29 45.46 -22.01
N GLU A 580 35.28 45.98 -23.24
CA GLU A 580 35.75 45.27 -24.44
C GLU A 580 37.26 44.93 -24.42
N THR A 581 38.04 45.60 -23.56
CA THR A 581 39.47 45.38 -23.37
C THR A 581 39.84 44.14 -22.55
N PHE A 582 38.88 43.45 -21.92
CA PHE A 582 39.13 42.22 -21.14
C PHE A 582 39.02 40.91 -21.93
N ARG A 583 39.00 40.98 -23.27
CA ARG A 583 39.47 39.84 -24.06
C ARG A 583 40.99 39.76 -23.85
N GLU A 584 41.40 39.08 -22.79
CA GLU A 584 42.74 38.47 -22.68
C GLU A 584 42.86 37.45 -23.82
N ARG A 585 43.08 37.96 -25.03
CA ARG A 585 43.63 37.22 -26.15
C ARG A 585 45.14 37.22 -25.89
N TYR A 586 45.77 36.05 -26.01
CA TYR A 586 47.23 35.86 -26.00
C TYR A 586 47.95 35.77 -24.64
N MET A 587 47.37 35.12 -23.62
CA MET A 587 48.20 34.57 -22.55
C MET A 587 48.50 33.08 -22.79
N PRO A 588 49.78 32.66 -22.79
CA PRO A 588 50.12 31.24 -22.79
C PRO A 588 49.60 30.61 -21.50
N LEU A 589 49.10 29.38 -21.61
CA LEU A 589 48.69 28.61 -20.46
C LEU A 589 49.90 28.40 -19.53
N LEU A 590 49.77 28.80 -18.27
CA LEU A 590 50.80 28.60 -17.26
C LEU A 590 50.97 27.10 -17.00
N CYS A 591 51.99 26.50 -17.62
CA CYS A 591 52.34 25.08 -17.48
C CYS A 591 52.61 24.67 -16.02
N ASP A 592 52.94 25.63 -15.14
CA ASP A 592 53.31 25.37 -13.75
C ASP A 592 52.11 25.21 -12.79
N ARG A 593 50.87 25.34 -13.27
CA ARG A 593 49.68 25.13 -12.42
C ARG A 593 49.25 23.66 -12.44
N ARG A 594 48.99 23.08 -11.25
CA ARG A 594 48.44 21.72 -11.13
C ARG A 594 47.00 21.67 -11.65
N TRP A 595 46.82 21.08 -12.83
CA TRP A 595 45.52 20.83 -13.43
C TRP A 595 44.75 19.81 -12.58
N ASN A 596 43.61 20.21 -12.02
CA ASN A 596 42.80 19.34 -11.17
C ASN A 596 41.76 18.60 -12.02
N TRP A 597 41.66 17.29 -11.82
CA TRP A 597 40.67 16.41 -12.47
C TRP A 597 39.22 16.89 -12.27
N LEU A 598 38.94 17.63 -11.19
CA LEU A 598 37.65 18.27 -10.91
C LEU A 598 37.20 19.30 -11.97
N ASN A 599 38.10 19.74 -12.85
CA ASN A 599 37.77 20.70 -13.91
C ASN A 599 36.87 20.09 -15.00
N TYR A 600 36.92 18.77 -15.18
CA TYR A 600 36.14 18.06 -16.21
C TYR A 600 34.71 17.75 -15.76
N TYR A 601 34.42 17.79 -14.46
CA TYR A 601 33.09 17.57 -13.94
C TYR A 601 32.34 18.91 -13.81
N ASP A 602 31.18 19.02 -14.47
CA ASP A 602 30.27 20.13 -14.27
C ASP A 602 29.30 19.82 -13.12
N PHE A 603 29.66 20.27 -11.92
CA PHE A 603 28.80 20.20 -10.73
C PHE A 603 27.94 21.46 -10.53
N SER A 604 27.90 22.38 -11.51
CA SER A 604 27.42 23.74 -11.25
C SER A 604 25.89 23.91 -11.37
N LEU A 605 25.27 24.36 -10.27
CA LEU A 605 23.99 25.11 -10.26
C LEU A 605 24.16 26.55 -10.77
N ASN A 606 25.41 27.03 -10.88
CA ASN A 606 25.78 28.42 -11.20
C ASN A 606 25.53 28.82 -12.67
N ASN A 607 25.35 27.86 -13.57
CA ASN A 607 25.21 28.15 -15.00
C ASN A 607 23.81 28.64 -15.41
N LEU A 608 22.82 28.59 -14.51
CA LEU A 608 21.45 29.05 -14.78
C LEU A 608 21.32 30.59 -14.88
N VAL A 609 22.25 31.34 -14.29
CA VAL A 609 22.22 32.83 -14.25
C VAL A 609 23.29 33.47 -15.16
N LYS A 610 24.26 32.68 -15.63
CA LYS A 610 25.22 33.12 -16.66
C LYS A 610 24.63 32.90 -18.06
N LEU A 611 23.71 33.78 -18.46
CA LEU A 611 23.36 33.95 -19.88
C LEU A 611 24.59 34.56 -20.59
N GLY A 612 25.47 33.68 -21.05
CA GLY A 612 26.77 34.03 -21.63
C GLY A 612 27.84 33.10 -21.09
N PHE A 613 28.41 32.28 -21.99
CA PHE A 613 29.53 31.34 -21.77
C PHE A 613 30.34 31.60 -20.49
N ASN A 614 30.44 30.61 -19.60
CA ASN A 614 31.59 30.35 -18.70
C ASN A 614 31.31 29.06 -17.91
N ASP A 615 32.12 28.01 -17.94
CA ASP A 615 33.45 27.98 -17.30
C ASP A 615 34.39 26.94 -17.95
N ILE A 616 34.18 26.69 -19.23
CA ILE A 616 35.26 26.29 -20.13
C ILE A 616 35.44 27.52 -21.01
N ARG A 617 36.49 28.34 -20.82
CA ARG A 617 36.82 29.34 -21.82
C ARG A 617 37.30 28.57 -23.06
N LEU A 618 36.36 28.15 -23.90
CA LEU A 618 36.60 27.86 -25.31
C LEU A 618 36.83 29.21 -26.01
N ARG A 619 37.89 29.92 -25.61
CA ARG A 619 38.30 31.19 -26.22
C ARG A 619 39.34 30.87 -27.27
N ASP A 620 38.86 30.50 -28.44
CA ASP A 620 39.72 30.39 -29.61
C ASP A 620 39.02 30.99 -30.84
N GLU A 621 39.79 31.65 -31.68
CA GLU A 621 39.35 32.16 -32.99
C GLU A 621 39.01 31.00 -33.94
N HIS A 622 39.53 29.80 -33.66
CA HIS A 622 39.42 28.59 -34.49
C HIS A 622 38.81 27.37 -33.78
N LEU A 623 37.93 27.59 -32.80
CA LEU A 623 37.24 26.51 -32.10
C LEU A 623 36.42 25.64 -33.09
N PRO A 624 36.65 24.32 -33.17
CA PRO A 624 35.84 23.46 -34.03
C PRO A 624 34.38 23.53 -33.59
N GLY A 625 33.47 23.90 -34.51
CA GLY A 625 32.04 24.01 -34.20
C GLY A 625 31.42 22.75 -33.59
N ILE A 626 32.04 21.59 -33.81
CA ILE A 626 31.65 20.30 -33.22
C ILE A 626 31.88 20.27 -31.69
N ILE A 627 32.99 20.83 -31.19
CA ILE A 627 33.25 20.89 -29.74
C ILE A 627 32.27 21.86 -29.07
N SER A 628 31.99 23.00 -29.72
CA SER A 628 30.95 23.93 -29.29
C SER A 628 29.59 23.24 -29.23
N ALA A 629 29.22 22.49 -30.28
CA ALA A 629 27.95 21.76 -30.33
C ALA A 629 27.84 20.72 -29.21
N LEU A 630 28.94 20.04 -28.85
CA LEU A 630 28.97 19.06 -27.75
C LEU A 630 28.78 19.74 -26.39
N ALA A 631 29.43 20.89 -26.16
CA ALA A 631 29.23 21.69 -24.96
C ALA A 631 27.79 22.24 -24.85
N TRP A 632 27.22 22.73 -25.95
CA TRP A 632 25.82 23.19 -26.00
C TRP A 632 24.84 22.04 -25.72
N TYR A 633 25.13 20.85 -26.23
CA TYR A 633 24.32 19.65 -25.96
C TYR A 633 24.32 19.30 -24.47
N GLN A 634 25.50 19.20 -23.85
CA GLN A 634 25.62 18.97 -22.41
C GLN A 634 24.90 20.06 -21.61
N TRP A 635 25.06 21.34 -21.96
CA TRP A 635 24.44 22.46 -21.24
C TRP A 635 22.92 22.44 -21.34
N SER A 636 22.37 22.12 -22.51
CA SER A 636 20.92 21.99 -22.72
C SER A 636 20.33 20.89 -21.83
N LEU A 637 21.01 19.74 -21.75
CA LEU A 637 20.64 18.65 -20.83
C LEU A 637 20.80 19.07 -19.37
N GLY A 638 21.86 19.80 -19.03
CA GLY A 638 22.10 20.34 -17.69
C GLY A 638 20.98 21.26 -17.22
N LEU A 639 20.46 22.13 -18.09
CA LEU A 639 19.32 22.99 -17.78
C LEU A 639 18.06 22.18 -17.47
N ILE A 640 17.75 21.18 -18.30
CA ILE A 640 16.62 20.26 -18.09
C ILE A 640 16.79 19.51 -16.76
N TYR A 641 17.99 19.01 -16.49
CA TYR A 641 18.33 18.30 -15.25
C TYR A 641 18.15 19.20 -14.02
N ILE A 642 18.62 20.46 -14.06
CA ILE A 642 18.44 21.40 -12.95
C ILE A 642 16.95 21.69 -12.73
N THR A 643 16.17 21.90 -13.79
CA THR A 643 14.71 22.05 -13.67
C THR A 643 14.09 20.83 -13.01
N LEU A 644 14.51 19.62 -13.40
CA LEU A 644 14.04 18.37 -12.81
C LEU A 644 14.42 18.24 -11.34
N VAL A 645 15.65 18.60 -10.96
CA VAL A 645 16.13 18.63 -9.57
C VAL A 645 15.33 19.61 -8.73
N LEU A 646 15.17 20.86 -9.18
CA LEU A 646 14.40 21.89 -8.47
C LEU A 646 12.94 21.49 -8.31
N TRP A 647 12.33 20.95 -9.37
CA TRP A 647 10.97 20.43 -9.31
C TRP A 647 10.84 19.27 -8.33
N THR A 648 11.80 18.35 -8.31
CA THR A 648 11.80 17.22 -7.37
C THR A 648 11.99 17.68 -5.93
N LEU A 649 12.95 18.58 -5.69
CA LEU A 649 13.19 19.18 -4.37
C LEU A 649 11.97 19.92 -3.85
N SER A 650 11.24 20.62 -4.72
CA SER A 650 9.99 21.32 -4.37
C SER A 650 8.90 20.37 -3.85
N ARG A 651 8.96 19.08 -4.21
CA ARG A 651 7.98 18.05 -3.83
C ARG A 651 8.46 17.14 -2.71
N THR A 652 9.77 16.99 -2.53
CA THR A 652 10.35 16.12 -1.50
C THR A 652 10.72 16.87 -0.22
N ILE A 653 10.99 18.17 -0.29
CA ILE A 653 11.33 18.99 0.87
C ILE A 653 10.11 19.85 1.26
N PRO A 654 9.46 19.58 2.41
CA PRO A 654 8.37 20.42 2.89
C PRO A 654 8.86 21.85 3.13
N GLY A 655 8.08 22.83 2.66
CA GLY A 655 8.38 24.26 2.80
C GLY A 655 9.23 24.88 1.69
N LEU A 656 9.92 24.09 0.85
CA LEU A 656 10.72 24.64 -0.26
C LEU A 656 9.88 25.28 -1.37
N ASN A 657 8.62 24.87 -1.52
CA ASN A 657 7.66 25.47 -2.45
C ASN A 657 7.47 26.99 -2.21
N LEU A 658 7.63 27.47 -0.97
CA LEU A 658 7.53 28.90 -0.64
C LEU A 658 8.71 29.73 -1.17
N LEU A 659 9.87 29.11 -1.42
CA LEU A 659 11.07 29.79 -1.94
C LEU A 659 11.14 29.78 -3.47
N ILE A 660 10.58 28.75 -4.12
CA ILE A 660 10.61 28.61 -5.59
C ILE A 660 9.41 29.32 -6.24
N TYR A 661 8.26 29.40 -5.56
CA TYR A 661 7.12 30.22 -5.96
C TYR A 661 7.09 31.52 -5.15
N LEU A 662 8.09 32.39 -5.35
CA LEU A 662 7.93 33.80 -5.00
C LEU A 662 6.80 34.36 -5.89
N LYS A 663 5.65 34.63 -5.26
CA LYS A 663 4.56 35.41 -5.82
C LYS A 663 4.94 36.89 -5.88
#